data_AF-A0AAW6YYC2-F1
#
_entry.id   AF-A0AAW6YYC2-F1
#
_cell.length_a   1.000
_cell.length_b   1.000
_cell.length_c   1.000
_cell.angle_alpha   90.00
_cell.angle_beta   90.00
_cell.angle_gamma   90.00
#
_symmetry.space_group_name_H-M   'P 1'
#
loop_
_entity.id
_entity.type
_entity.pdbx_description
1 polymer ?
#
loop_
_entity_poly.entity_id
_entity_poly.type
_entity_poly.pdbx_seq_one_letter_code
_entity_poly.pdbx_strand_id
1 'polypeptide(L)'
;MCLMIFTFVSTLQPLAVQAASQLADGEYSIGFKVLKDTSDEESMMNQYSVSPGTLKVKDGKKKVSFTLTNSSWITKFETEKAGKLVATNVISEDKEKDTRVVEFDVEDVEKVLNAKVKVDIDFLNYHHDYDVRIAFDQNSITPIHVEKPNEKEDPANKPDPNEKPDPSQKPDQKPDPDQQPNSNTIADGEYSIPFKVLKDQTDEESKMNTYMVNPGVLKVENGKKKATVTLKSSSLIKNFQTEKNGAFVDAKVVSEDKAKDTRVVEFEVNDLSKKLNTKVFIEMASRNYKQTHDVQLLFEQDKLEPIKNEEKQPDGDKKPEVEKPEVEKPNVETIKDGEYSINFKALKDQTDEISMMNTYTKSPGVLKVKDGKKYVSFTLTNSSWITKFEFEKDGSFVDAGVLSEDKKADTRVVEVKVDDLSKKLNAKVKVDIDSMNYHHFYDIQFAFDKDSIKPLDNQGGNDNQGGNDNQGGNDNQGGNDNQGGNDNQGGNDNQGGNDNQGGNDNQGGNDNQGGNDNQGGNNNQDNNTTIDPNALKDGEYSIVFKVLKDKTEEISMMNTYTKSPGILKVKDGKKYVSFTLTNSSWITKFEFEKNGAFIDAKVLGANKEQDTRVVEVEVDDLSKKLNAKVKVDIDAMNYHHFYDIQFVFDKNSIQALGNQGGDNNQGDNSNQGGNDNQGGSNNQDGNDNQGGNNNQDGTNNLNENPTVDPKNLKDGQYDIAFKVLKDKTEEISMMNQYVVSPARLTVKDGKKYVAMTLKNSEWITKFQTENNGGFADAKVVSEDKAANTRVVEFEANDLFAKLNAKVKVDIDSMNYHHFYDVQIQFDTNNIGAVGTIKEDPKKNPKNDPENPVTTPKVDNVKTVGTPDFNRNADGKKKNEATNNDAKKEKNSKTADTAQLGLYMVLLLGSLALLVRKYRAGRL
;
A
#
# COMPACT_ATOMS: atom_id res chain seq x y z
N MET A 1 -93.58 25.39 -37.01
CA MET A 1 -92.47 25.89 -36.17
C MET A 1 -91.48 24.75 -36.03
N CYS A 2 -90.22 24.94 -36.41
CA CYS A 2 -89.37 23.82 -36.83
C CYS A 2 -88.79 22.99 -35.67
N LEU A 3 -88.92 21.68 -35.82
CA LEU A 3 -88.20 20.67 -35.04
C LEU A 3 -86.74 20.63 -35.53
N MET A 4 -85.75 20.81 -34.64
CA MET A 4 -84.36 20.49 -34.92
C MET A 4 -83.75 19.68 -33.77
N ILE A 5 -83.92 18.37 -33.88
CA ILE A 5 -83.09 17.38 -33.19
C ILE A 5 -81.79 17.28 -33.99
N PHE A 6 -80.66 17.69 -33.41
CA PHE A 6 -79.35 17.48 -34.01
C PHE A 6 -78.72 16.19 -33.47
N THR A 7 -78.89 15.10 -34.22
CA THR A 7 -78.01 13.93 -34.15
C THR A 7 -77.00 14.02 -35.27
N PHE A 8 -75.73 14.30 -34.98
CA PHE A 8 -74.63 14.07 -35.93
C PHE A 8 -73.37 13.50 -35.25
N VAL A 9 -73.22 12.19 -35.44
CA VAL A 9 -71.98 11.41 -35.63
C VAL A 9 -70.78 11.76 -34.74
N SER A 10 -70.50 10.86 -33.79
CA SER A 10 -69.18 10.73 -33.16
C SER A 10 -68.16 10.17 -34.16
N THR A 11 -67.40 11.02 -34.84
CA THR A 11 -66.20 10.59 -35.57
C THR A 11 -64.99 10.57 -34.62
N LEU A 12 -64.71 9.41 -34.02
CA LEU A 12 -63.34 9.15 -33.56
C LEU A 12 -62.44 9.05 -34.80
N GLN A 13 -61.48 9.96 -34.92
CA GLN A 13 -60.26 9.72 -35.70
C GLN A 13 -59.06 9.85 -34.75
N PRO A 14 -58.08 8.94 -34.82
CA PRO A 14 -56.92 8.96 -33.94
C PRO A 14 -55.88 9.95 -34.48
N LEU A 15 -55.43 10.87 -33.63
CA LEU A 15 -54.21 11.65 -33.86
C LEU A 15 -53.05 10.95 -33.16
N ALA A 16 -52.11 10.45 -33.95
CA ALA A 16 -50.86 9.89 -33.46
C ALA A 16 -49.80 11.00 -33.33
N VAL A 17 -49.29 11.14 -32.11
CA VAL A 17 -47.90 11.50 -31.74
C VAL A 17 -47.25 12.74 -32.37
N GLN A 18 -47.02 13.80 -31.57
CA GLN A 18 -45.81 14.62 -31.70
C GLN A 18 -45.38 15.33 -30.39
N ALA A 19 -44.22 14.92 -29.87
CA ALA A 19 -43.13 15.64 -29.17
C ALA A 19 -43.33 16.59 -27.94
N ALA A 20 -42.38 16.42 -27.01
CA ALA A 20 -41.73 17.39 -26.11
C ALA A 20 -42.44 17.87 -24.82
N SER A 21 -41.97 17.36 -23.68
CA SER A 21 -42.03 18.00 -22.37
C SER A 21 -40.97 19.11 -22.26
N GLN A 22 -41.35 20.37 -22.41
CA GLN A 22 -40.44 21.50 -22.16
C GLN A 22 -40.42 21.87 -20.68
N LEU A 23 -39.22 21.97 -20.10
CA LEU A 23 -38.99 22.60 -18.80
C LEU A 23 -39.33 24.09 -18.88
N ALA A 24 -39.95 24.63 -17.83
CA ALA A 24 -40.21 26.06 -17.72
C ALA A 24 -38.92 26.85 -17.43
N ASP A 25 -38.93 28.15 -17.72
CA ASP A 25 -37.83 29.04 -17.38
C ASP A 25 -37.57 29.07 -15.86
N GLY A 26 -36.30 28.91 -15.46
CA GLY A 26 -35.90 28.77 -14.06
C GLY A 26 -34.51 28.15 -13.90
N GLU A 27 -34.07 28.02 -12.64
CA GLU A 27 -32.86 27.28 -12.28
C GLU A 27 -33.24 25.95 -11.59
N TYR A 28 -32.53 24.89 -11.95
CA TYR A 28 -32.78 23.52 -11.52
C TYR A 28 -31.45 22.87 -11.14
N SER A 29 -31.45 21.95 -10.18
CA SER A 29 -30.34 21.02 -10.00
C SER A 29 -30.46 19.90 -11.03
N ILE A 30 -29.34 19.42 -11.56
CA ILE A 30 -29.29 18.29 -12.48
C ILE A 30 -28.09 17.40 -12.17
N GLY A 31 -28.36 16.15 -11.83
CA GLY A 31 -27.36 15.09 -11.75
C GLY A 31 -26.79 14.76 -13.12
N PHE A 32 -25.50 14.48 -13.17
CA PHE A 32 -24.80 14.03 -14.37
C PHE A 32 -23.68 13.05 -14.01
N LYS A 33 -23.18 12.36 -15.05
CA LYS A 33 -21.96 11.57 -15.03
C LYS A 33 -21.08 11.94 -16.22
N VAL A 34 -19.76 11.89 -16.02
CA VAL A 34 -18.78 11.97 -17.11
C VAL A 34 -18.38 10.55 -17.50
N LEU A 35 -18.53 10.21 -18.77
CA LEU A 35 -18.32 8.90 -19.37
C LEU A 35 -17.09 8.92 -20.30
N LYS A 36 -16.57 7.73 -20.63
CA LYS A 36 -15.48 7.55 -21.59
C LYS A 36 -15.96 7.87 -23.03
N ASP A 37 -15.03 8.20 -23.91
CA ASP A 37 -15.28 8.51 -25.33
C ASP A 37 -16.14 7.43 -26.02
N THR A 38 -15.70 6.17 -26.00
CA THR A 38 -16.30 5.09 -26.78
C THR A 38 -17.19 4.11 -25.99
N SER A 39 -17.30 4.26 -24.67
CA SER A 39 -18.13 3.38 -23.82
C SER A 39 -18.86 4.15 -22.72
N ASP A 40 -20.04 3.67 -22.32
CA ASP A 40 -20.88 4.30 -21.29
C ASP A 40 -20.41 4.01 -19.84
N GLU A 41 -19.14 3.63 -19.68
CA GLU A 41 -18.47 3.55 -18.39
C GLU A 41 -18.06 4.93 -17.90
N GLU A 42 -18.00 5.11 -16.59
CA GLU A 42 -17.52 6.36 -15.99
C GLU A 42 -16.06 6.64 -16.38
N SER A 43 -15.79 7.88 -16.77
CA SER A 43 -14.44 8.39 -17.02
C SER A 43 -13.77 8.73 -15.69
N MET A 44 -12.44 8.70 -15.65
CA MET A 44 -11.66 9.30 -14.54
C MET A 44 -12.06 10.76 -14.30
N MET A 45 -12.46 11.47 -15.37
CA MET A 45 -12.96 12.85 -15.28
C MET A 45 -14.23 13.01 -14.40
N ASN A 46 -14.98 11.93 -14.17
CA ASN A 46 -16.12 11.92 -13.25
C ASN A 46 -15.68 12.18 -11.80
N GLN A 47 -14.47 11.76 -11.42
CA GLN A 47 -13.92 12.00 -10.08
C GLN A 47 -13.50 13.46 -9.86
N TYR A 48 -13.26 14.21 -10.95
CA TYR A 48 -12.87 15.62 -10.93
C TYR A 48 -14.05 16.57 -11.22
N SER A 49 -15.28 16.06 -11.23
CA SER A 49 -16.51 16.81 -11.54
C SER A 49 -17.54 16.63 -10.42
N VAL A 50 -18.02 17.74 -9.83
CA VAL A 50 -18.99 17.71 -8.73
C VAL A 50 -20.41 17.65 -9.29
N SER A 51 -21.14 16.60 -8.93
CA SER A 51 -22.52 16.34 -9.29
C SER A 51 -23.40 16.39 -8.02
N PRO A 52 -24.63 16.95 -8.06
CA PRO A 52 -25.29 17.52 -9.22
C PRO A 52 -24.76 18.92 -9.61
N GLY A 53 -24.96 19.29 -10.87
CA GLY A 53 -24.77 20.64 -11.38
C GLY A 53 -26.05 21.49 -11.35
N THR A 54 -25.97 22.68 -11.94
CA THR A 54 -27.09 23.61 -12.11
C THR A 54 -27.47 23.73 -13.59
N LEU A 55 -28.72 23.39 -13.92
CA LEU A 55 -29.38 23.63 -15.19
C LEU A 55 -30.15 24.95 -15.13
N LYS A 56 -29.80 25.92 -15.98
CA LYS A 56 -30.57 27.16 -16.19
C LYS A 56 -31.35 27.05 -17.48
N VAL A 57 -32.67 27.25 -17.41
CA VAL A 57 -33.57 27.30 -18.57
C VAL A 57 -34.05 28.72 -18.73
N LYS A 58 -33.88 29.31 -19.92
CA LYS A 58 -34.38 30.64 -20.26
C LYS A 58 -34.74 30.76 -21.73
N ASP A 59 -35.95 31.21 -22.04
CA ASP A 59 -36.50 31.29 -23.40
C ASP A 59 -36.33 29.96 -24.17
N GLY A 60 -36.47 28.83 -23.46
CA GLY A 60 -36.24 27.47 -23.96
C GLY A 60 -34.77 27.08 -24.20
N LYS A 61 -33.80 27.98 -23.99
CA LYS A 61 -32.36 27.68 -24.05
C LYS A 61 -31.90 27.11 -22.72
N LYS A 62 -31.06 26.07 -22.77
CA LYS A 62 -30.52 25.39 -21.59
C LYS A 62 -29.03 25.67 -21.47
N LYS A 63 -28.59 26.01 -20.26
CA LYS A 63 -27.18 26.07 -19.86
C LYS A 63 -26.97 25.14 -18.67
N VAL A 64 -25.87 24.40 -18.66
CA VAL A 64 -25.46 23.63 -17.48
C VAL A 64 -24.16 24.21 -16.93
N SER A 65 -24.06 24.22 -15.61
CA SER A 65 -22.82 24.53 -14.90
C SER A 65 -22.55 23.51 -13.79
N PHE A 66 -21.28 23.24 -13.52
CA PHE A 66 -20.84 22.39 -12.42
C PHE A 66 -19.40 22.72 -12.00
N THR A 67 -19.01 22.26 -10.82
CA THR A 67 -17.66 22.48 -10.27
C THR A 67 -16.70 21.41 -10.77
N LEU A 68 -15.56 21.84 -11.31
CA LEU A 68 -14.37 21.03 -11.52
C LEU A 68 -13.44 21.14 -10.32
N THR A 69 -12.88 20.02 -9.85
CA THR A 69 -11.82 19.96 -8.84
C THR A 69 -10.47 19.70 -9.49
N ASN A 70 -9.37 20.02 -8.80
CA ASN A 70 -8.03 20.00 -9.37
C ASN A 70 -7.94 20.91 -10.61
N SER A 71 -8.52 22.11 -10.49
CA SER A 71 -8.64 23.11 -11.57
C SER A 71 -7.29 23.38 -12.25
N SER A 72 -6.22 23.46 -11.46
CA SER A 72 -4.84 23.69 -11.90
C SER A 72 -4.33 22.66 -12.92
N TRP A 73 -4.73 21.39 -12.81
CA TRP A 73 -4.33 20.32 -13.73
C TRP A 73 -5.14 20.34 -15.03
N ILE A 74 -6.41 20.76 -14.93
CA ILE A 74 -7.34 20.76 -16.06
C ILE A 74 -7.17 22.08 -16.82
N THR A 75 -6.15 22.19 -17.66
CA THR A 75 -5.82 23.42 -18.40
C THR A 75 -6.82 23.78 -19.48
N LYS A 76 -7.60 22.80 -19.98
CA LYS A 76 -8.65 23.03 -20.98
C LYS A 76 -9.86 22.15 -20.71
N PHE A 77 -11.06 22.72 -20.83
CA PHE A 77 -12.31 21.98 -20.86
C PHE A 77 -13.21 22.57 -21.95
N GLU A 78 -13.66 21.73 -22.87
CA GLU A 78 -14.46 22.10 -24.04
C GLU A 78 -15.65 21.17 -24.17
N THR A 79 -16.80 21.70 -24.56
CA THR A 79 -18.04 20.92 -24.79
C THR A 79 -18.51 21.12 -26.22
N GLU A 80 -19.17 20.11 -26.79
CA GLU A 80 -19.74 20.21 -28.11
C GLU A 80 -20.91 21.20 -28.17
N LYS A 81 -20.92 22.05 -29.20
CA LYS A 81 -22.02 22.96 -29.52
C LYS A 81 -22.17 23.04 -31.03
N ALA A 82 -23.34 22.69 -31.56
CA ALA A 82 -23.62 22.62 -33.00
C ALA A 82 -22.53 21.88 -33.82
N GLY A 83 -22.07 20.71 -33.35
CA GLY A 83 -21.10 19.88 -34.08
C GLY A 83 -19.63 20.29 -33.91
N LYS A 84 -19.29 21.17 -32.96
CA LYS A 84 -17.91 21.65 -32.71
C LYS A 84 -17.61 21.74 -31.22
N LEU A 85 -16.40 21.35 -30.81
CA LEU A 85 -15.91 21.61 -29.46
C LEU A 85 -15.66 23.12 -29.26
N VAL A 86 -16.18 23.65 -28.15
CA VAL A 86 -16.04 25.05 -27.75
C VAL A 86 -15.65 25.10 -26.27
N ALA A 87 -14.64 25.91 -25.92
CA ALA A 87 -14.22 26.11 -24.53
C ALA A 87 -15.38 26.57 -23.64
N THR A 88 -15.51 25.95 -22.46
CA THR A 88 -16.53 26.31 -21.48
C THR A 88 -16.22 27.65 -20.82
N ASN A 89 -17.24 28.42 -20.47
CA ASN A 89 -17.06 29.65 -19.71
C ASN A 89 -16.75 29.34 -18.24
N VAL A 90 -15.86 30.09 -17.59
CA VAL A 90 -15.62 29.97 -16.15
C VAL A 90 -16.42 31.06 -15.43
N ILE A 91 -17.35 30.67 -14.56
CA ILE A 91 -18.24 31.60 -13.83
C ILE A 91 -17.81 31.83 -12.37
N SER A 92 -16.95 30.98 -11.83
CA SER A 92 -16.33 31.14 -10.51
C SER A 92 -15.04 30.32 -10.43
N GLU A 93 -14.07 30.75 -9.62
CA GLU A 93 -12.80 30.06 -9.37
C GLU A 93 -12.39 30.27 -7.90
N ASP A 94 -12.05 29.18 -7.22
CA ASP A 94 -11.50 29.16 -5.86
C ASP A 94 -10.11 28.51 -5.92
N LYS A 95 -9.08 29.36 -5.86
CA LYS A 95 -7.67 28.95 -5.99
C LYS A 95 -7.12 28.31 -4.72
N GLU A 96 -7.75 28.50 -3.56
CA GLU A 96 -7.32 27.88 -2.31
C GLU A 96 -7.79 26.42 -2.23
N LYS A 97 -8.99 26.13 -2.76
CA LYS A 97 -9.52 24.76 -2.88
C LYS A 97 -9.15 24.06 -4.18
N ASP A 98 -8.45 24.75 -5.08
CA ASP A 98 -8.17 24.33 -6.46
C ASP A 98 -9.42 23.84 -7.23
N THR A 99 -10.47 24.67 -7.23
CA THR A 99 -11.74 24.38 -7.92
C THR A 99 -12.19 25.52 -8.82
N ARG A 100 -12.99 25.22 -9.85
CA ARG A 100 -13.67 26.23 -10.67
C ARG A 100 -15.05 25.77 -11.11
N VAL A 101 -15.98 26.69 -11.28
CA VAL A 101 -17.31 26.41 -11.84
C VAL A 101 -17.31 26.75 -13.32
N VAL A 102 -17.53 25.75 -14.16
CA VAL A 102 -17.67 25.89 -15.62
C VAL A 102 -19.14 25.99 -15.99
N GLU A 103 -19.47 26.77 -17.02
CA GLU A 103 -20.81 26.92 -17.62
C GLU A 103 -20.72 26.76 -19.14
N PHE A 104 -21.67 26.02 -19.72
CA PHE A 104 -21.77 25.82 -21.17
C PHE A 104 -23.23 25.66 -21.61
N ASP A 105 -23.50 25.94 -22.89
CA ASP A 105 -24.83 25.73 -23.49
C ASP A 105 -25.04 24.24 -23.79
N VAL A 106 -26.27 23.76 -23.59
CA VAL A 106 -26.68 22.38 -23.92
C VAL A 106 -27.91 22.45 -24.80
N GLU A 107 -27.87 21.89 -26.01
CA GLU A 107 -29.05 21.85 -26.89
C GLU A 107 -30.12 20.93 -26.30
N ASP A 108 -29.70 19.77 -25.82
CA ASP A 108 -30.58 18.70 -25.41
C ASP A 108 -29.99 17.87 -24.27
N VAL A 109 -30.55 18.01 -23.06
CA VAL A 109 -30.14 17.21 -21.87
C VAL A 109 -30.60 15.76 -21.94
N GLU A 110 -31.43 15.37 -22.91
CA GLU A 110 -31.74 13.96 -23.17
C GLU A 110 -30.59 13.23 -23.87
N LYS A 111 -29.65 13.97 -24.47
CA LYS A 111 -28.54 13.42 -25.25
C LYS A 111 -27.24 13.47 -24.47
N VAL A 112 -26.41 12.47 -24.71
CA VAL A 112 -25.02 12.47 -24.27
C VAL A 112 -24.27 13.55 -25.03
N LEU A 113 -23.62 14.45 -24.31
CA LEU A 113 -22.88 15.60 -24.83
C LEU A 113 -21.39 15.26 -24.95
N ASN A 114 -20.80 15.37 -26.13
CA ASN A 114 -19.35 15.15 -26.28
C ASN A 114 -18.56 16.34 -25.71
N ALA A 115 -17.38 16.06 -25.16
CA ALA A 115 -16.50 17.04 -24.55
C ALA A 115 -15.02 16.64 -24.70
N LYS A 116 -14.13 17.61 -24.59
CA LYS A 116 -12.68 17.41 -24.58
C LYS A 116 -12.09 18.04 -23.32
N VAL A 117 -11.21 17.30 -22.66
CA VAL A 117 -10.45 17.77 -21.51
C VAL A 117 -8.96 17.66 -21.79
N LYS A 118 -8.20 18.72 -21.51
CA LYS A 118 -6.74 18.68 -21.50
C LYS A 118 -6.26 18.71 -20.07
N VAL A 119 -5.37 17.78 -19.75
CA VAL A 119 -4.73 17.65 -18.45
C VAL A 119 -3.23 17.83 -18.64
N ASP A 120 -2.68 18.86 -18.00
CA ASP A 120 -1.25 19.13 -17.95
C ASP A 120 -0.79 19.10 -16.49
N ILE A 121 0.20 18.27 -16.19
CA ILE A 121 0.80 18.14 -14.86
C ILE A 121 2.32 18.15 -15.06
N ASP A 122 2.89 19.35 -15.12
CA ASP A 122 4.29 19.61 -15.48
C ASP A 122 5.29 18.76 -14.68
N PHE A 123 5.06 18.59 -13.36
CA PHE A 123 5.97 17.84 -12.48
C PHE A 123 5.97 16.33 -12.72
N LEU A 124 4.95 15.80 -13.42
CA LEU A 124 4.90 14.41 -13.90
C LEU A 124 5.28 14.30 -15.38
N ASN A 125 5.59 15.42 -16.05
CA ASN A 125 5.71 15.51 -17.52
C ASN A 125 4.50 14.88 -18.24
N TYR A 126 3.31 15.09 -17.68
CA TYR A 126 2.07 14.45 -18.10
C TYR A 126 1.21 15.46 -18.85
N HIS A 127 1.10 15.29 -20.17
CA HIS A 127 0.44 16.24 -21.06
C HIS A 127 -0.47 15.48 -22.03
N HIS A 128 -1.76 15.40 -21.69
CA HIS A 128 -2.70 14.56 -22.42
C HIS A 128 -4.05 15.24 -22.66
N ASP A 129 -4.56 15.07 -23.87
CA ASP A 129 -5.92 15.43 -24.27
C ASP A 129 -6.79 14.16 -24.26
N TYR A 130 -7.98 14.24 -23.67
CA TYR A 130 -8.97 13.17 -23.63
C TYR A 130 -10.29 13.63 -24.24
N ASP A 131 -10.82 12.81 -25.12
CA ASP A 131 -12.23 12.84 -25.49
C ASP A 131 -13.05 12.17 -24.37
N VAL A 132 -14.12 12.83 -23.94
CA VAL A 132 -15.03 12.38 -22.86
C VAL A 132 -16.45 12.74 -23.22
N ARG A 133 -17.42 12.16 -22.52
CA ARG A 133 -18.85 12.40 -22.76
C ARG A 133 -19.57 12.75 -21.46
N ILE A 134 -20.62 13.55 -21.52
CA ILE A 134 -21.41 13.96 -20.34
C ILE A 134 -22.84 13.45 -20.53
N ALA A 135 -23.30 12.61 -19.62
CA ALA A 135 -24.66 12.10 -19.58
C ALA A 135 -25.42 12.73 -18.41
N PHE A 136 -26.53 13.41 -18.70
CA PHE A 136 -27.39 14.05 -17.70
C PHE A 136 -28.52 13.10 -17.29
N ASP A 137 -28.83 13.04 -15.99
CA ASP A 137 -29.98 12.30 -15.47
C ASP A 137 -31.20 13.22 -15.38
N GLN A 138 -32.12 13.08 -16.33
CA GLN A 138 -33.37 13.85 -16.36
C GLN A 138 -34.26 13.62 -15.12
N ASN A 139 -34.19 12.45 -14.50
CA ASN A 139 -35.04 12.11 -13.35
C ASN A 139 -34.58 12.83 -12.07
N SER A 140 -33.35 13.34 -12.06
CA SER A 140 -32.78 14.12 -10.97
C SER A 140 -33.10 15.62 -11.05
N ILE A 141 -33.83 16.08 -12.08
CA ILE A 141 -34.10 17.50 -12.29
C ILE A 141 -35.06 18.03 -11.21
N THR A 142 -34.55 18.84 -10.30
CA THR A 142 -35.33 19.45 -9.20
C THR A 142 -35.20 20.97 -9.23
N PRO A 143 -36.30 21.76 -9.13
CA PRO A 143 -36.22 23.23 -9.11
C PRO A 143 -35.38 23.75 -7.93
N ILE A 144 -34.42 24.65 -8.21
CA ILE A 144 -33.72 25.40 -7.18
C ILE A 144 -34.63 26.56 -6.80
N HIS A 145 -35.20 26.53 -5.60
CA HIS A 145 -36.09 27.59 -5.15
C HIS A 145 -35.28 28.86 -4.85
N VAL A 146 -35.36 29.83 -5.75
CA VAL A 146 -34.81 31.17 -5.53
C VAL A 146 -35.80 31.94 -4.66
N GLU A 147 -35.37 32.42 -3.49
CA GLU A 147 -36.14 33.38 -2.70
C GLU A 147 -36.55 34.57 -3.57
N LYS A 148 -37.80 35.02 -3.45
CA LYS A 148 -38.26 36.20 -4.20
C LYS A 148 -37.44 37.44 -3.80
N PRO A 149 -37.00 38.26 -4.76
CA PRO A 149 -36.29 39.50 -4.46
C PRO A 149 -37.22 40.53 -3.81
N ASN A 150 -36.72 41.18 -2.75
CA ASN A 150 -37.20 42.41 -2.10
C ASN A 150 -38.64 42.86 -2.42
N GLU A 151 -39.57 42.58 -1.50
CA GLU A 151 -40.60 43.59 -1.22
C GLU A 151 -40.00 44.77 -0.44
N LYS A 152 -40.54 45.96 -0.68
CA LYS A 152 -39.93 47.24 -0.28
C LYS A 152 -40.02 47.47 1.23
N GLU A 153 -39.07 48.26 1.73
CA GLU A 153 -39.22 48.96 3.01
C GLU A 153 -40.52 49.78 3.04
N ASP A 154 -41.30 49.63 4.10
CA ASP A 154 -42.25 50.65 4.59
C ASP A 154 -41.86 50.98 6.05
N PRO A 155 -41.37 52.20 6.35
CA PRO A 155 -40.72 52.50 7.62
C PRO A 155 -41.71 52.81 8.75
N ALA A 156 -42.46 51.80 9.21
CA ALA A 156 -43.49 51.98 10.23
C ALA A 156 -43.70 50.81 11.23
N ASN A 157 -42.63 50.27 11.81
CA ASN A 157 -42.69 49.80 13.21
C ASN A 157 -41.30 49.55 13.83
N LYS A 158 -40.94 50.37 14.83
CA LYS A 158 -39.82 50.13 15.73
C LYS A 158 -40.39 49.80 17.11
N PRO A 159 -40.21 48.58 17.64
CA PRO A 159 -40.48 48.30 19.06
C PRO A 159 -39.47 49.04 19.95
N ASP A 160 -39.98 49.64 21.02
CA ASP A 160 -39.19 50.33 22.05
C ASP A 160 -38.47 49.30 22.94
N PRO A 161 -37.14 49.38 23.16
CA PRO A 161 -36.42 48.43 23.99
C PRO A 161 -36.56 48.72 25.49
N ASN A 162 -37.77 48.58 26.04
CA ASN A 162 -38.02 48.59 27.48
C ASN A 162 -39.36 47.94 27.88
N GLU A 163 -39.37 46.61 28.09
CA GLU A 163 -40.27 46.02 29.10
C GLU A 163 -39.74 44.66 29.59
N LYS A 164 -39.93 44.39 30.89
CA LYS A 164 -39.52 43.15 31.56
C LYS A 164 -40.63 42.09 31.46
N PRO A 165 -40.29 40.78 31.40
CA PRO A 165 -41.29 39.73 31.51
C PRO A 165 -41.75 39.54 32.96
N ASP A 166 -43.07 39.48 33.17
CA ASP A 166 -43.73 38.98 34.38
C ASP A 166 -44.45 37.65 34.04
N PRO A 167 -44.31 36.55 34.81
CA PRO A 167 -44.70 35.23 34.35
C PRO A 167 -46.10 34.83 34.83
N SER A 168 -47.13 35.00 34.00
CA SER A 168 -48.43 34.36 34.20
C SER A 168 -49.30 34.34 32.94
N GLN A 169 -49.36 33.19 32.25
CA GLN A 169 -50.64 32.60 31.83
C GLN A 169 -50.48 31.16 31.32
N LYS A 170 -51.37 30.29 31.81
CA LYS A 170 -51.58 28.90 31.37
C LYS A 170 -52.77 28.87 30.41
N PRO A 171 -52.72 28.17 29.26
CA PRO A 171 -53.91 27.84 28.49
C PRO A 171 -54.35 26.39 28.74
N ASP A 172 -55.57 26.22 29.24
CA ASP A 172 -56.33 24.96 29.10
C ASP A 172 -57.32 25.12 27.92
N GLN A 173 -57.20 24.29 26.87
CA GLN A 173 -58.37 23.64 26.25
C GLN A 173 -58.03 22.57 25.20
N LYS A 174 -58.43 21.34 25.55
CA LYS A 174 -58.92 20.17 24.76
C LYS A 174 -58.47 19.95 23.30
N PRO A 175 -58.06 18.71 22.93
CA PRO A 175 -57.57 18.39 21.59
C PRO A 175 -58.66 18.09 20.55
N ASP A 176 -58.26 18.25 19.29
CA ASP A 176 -58.97 17.85 18.06
C ASP A 176 -58.88 16.31 17.85
N PRO A 177 -60.00 15.58 17.66
CA PRO A 177 -59.99 14.12 17.64
C PRO A 177 -59.91 13.54 16.21
N ASP A 178 -58.79 13.72 15.51
CA ASP A 178 -58.51 12.99 14.26
C ASP A 178 -57.00 12.84 13.92
N GLN A 179 -56.18 12.49 14.92
CA GLN A 179 -54.83 11.95 14.69
C GLN A 179 -54.61 10.63 15.43
N GLN A 180 -54.01 9.66 14.71
CA GLN A 180 -53.62 8.35 15.23
C GLN A 180 -52.69 8.45 16.46
N PRO A 181 -52.66 7.43 17.34
CA PRO A 181 -52.02 7.55 18.65
C PRO A 181 -50.50 7.65 18.56
N ASN A 182 -49.95 8.79 18.99
CA ASN A 182 -48.51 8.99 19.18
C ASN A 182 -48.01 8.20 20.40
N SER A 183 -47.54 6.97 20.17
CA SER A 183 -46.99 6.07 21.19
C SER A 183 -45.59 6.50 21.66
N ASN A 184 -45.50 7.52 22.52
CA ASN A 184 -44.23 8.04 23.06
C ASN A 184 -43.97 7.73 24.56
N THR A 185 -44.69 6.77 25.15
CA THR A 185 -44.45 6.24 26.49
C THR A 185 -43.74 4.89 26.44
N ILE A 186 -42.39 4.92 26.42
CA ILE A 186 -41.55 3.75 26.68
C ILE A 186 -41.49 3.57 28.21
N ALA A 187 -41.59 2.33 28.70
CA ALA A 187 -41.49 2.05 30.13
C ALA A 187 -40.06 2.26 30.65
N ASP A 188 -39.90 2.52 31.94
CA ASP A 188 -38.58 2.61 32.57
C ASP A 188 -37.83 1.28 32.44
N GLY A 189 -36.54 1.34 32.11
CA GLY A 189 -35.70 0.18 31.79
C GLY A 189 -34.51 0.52 30.89
N GLU A 190 -33.69 -0.48 30.60
CA GLU A 190 -32.60 -0.40 29.62
C GLU A 190 -32.96 -1.21 28.37
N TYR A 191 -32.66 -0.65 27.20
CA TYR A 191 -33.06 -1.19 25.91
C TYR A 191 -31.91 -1.09 24.91
N SER A 192 -31.79 -2.07 24.03
CA SER A 192 -31.06 -1.98 22.78
C SER A 192 -31.87 -1.10 21.82
N ILE A 193 -31.21 -0.12 21.21
CA ILE A 193 -31.84 0.79 20.24
C ILE A 193 -31.00 0.89 18.96
N PRO A 194 -31.47 0.33 17.83
CA PRO A 194 -30.86 0.57 16.54
C PRO A 194 -31.00 2.04 16.14
N PHE A 195 -30.00 2.57 15.44
CA PHE A 195 -30.02 3.93 14.92
C PHE A 195 -29.31 4.02 13.57
N LYS A 196 -29.53 5.13 12.87
CA LYS A 196 -28.79 5.54 11.67
C LYS A 196 -28.12 6.88 11.90
N VAL A 197 -26.96 7.08 11.29
CA VAL A 197 -26.31 8.39 11.22
C VAL A 197 -26.46 8.90 9.79
N LEU A 198 -27.17 10.00 9.61
CA LEU A 198 -27.49 10.62 8.33
C LEU A 198 -26.62 11.88 8.12
N LYS A 199 -26.42 12.28 6.86
CA LYS A 199 -25.82 13.58 6.53
C LYS A 199 -26.76 14.71 6.96
N ASP A 200 -26.22 15.89 7.22
CA ASP A 200 -27.03 17.04 7.64
C ASP A 200 -28.16 17.35 6.63
N GLN A 201 -29.38 17.54 7.14
CA GLN A 201 -30.61 17.81 6.40
C GLN A 201 -30.97 16.82 5.27
N THR A 202 -30.42 15.59 5.23
CA THR A 202 -30.81 14.57 4.23
C THR A 202 -31.21 13.23 4.86
N ASP A 203 -31.68 12.30 4.01
CA ASP A 203 -31.94 10.89 4.35
C ASP A 203 -30.81 9.95 3.91
N GLU A 204 -29.69 10.49 3.43
CA GLU A 204 -28.52 9.68 3.05
C GLU A 204 -27.66 9.34 4.27
N GLU A 205 -27.16 8.10 4.34
CA GLU A 205 -26.24 7.73 5.42
C GLU A 205 -24.92 8.52 5.38
N SER A 206 -24.50 8.98 6.56
CA SER A 206 -23.22 9.63 6.79
C SER A 206 -22.12 8.58 6.95
N LYS A 207 -20.91 8.92 6.50
CA LYS A 207 -19.70 8.12 6.81
C LYS A 207 -19.48 7.96 8.32
N MET A 208 -20.03 8.85 9.14
CA MET A 208 -19.99 8.73 10.61
C MET A 208 -20.66 7.43 11.12
N ASN A 209 -21.58 6.83 10.36
CA ASN A 209 -22.18 5.53 10.69
C ASN A 209 -21.12 4.42 10.89
N THR A 210 -20.01 4.45 10.13
CA THR A 210 -18.93 3.46 10.27
C THR A 210 -18.06 3.67 11.52
N TYR A 211 -18.10 4.86 12.11
CA TYR A 211 -17.37 5.24 13.34
C TYR A 211 -18.20 5.06 14.61
N MET A 212 -19.42 4.52 14.52
CA MET A 212 -20.29 4.26 15.67
C MET A 212 -20.64 2.77 15.74
N VAL A 213 -20.91 2.25 16.94
CA VAL A 213 -21.42 0.89 17.15
C VAL A 213 -22.93 0.94 17.24
N ASN A 214 -23.59 0.04 16.53
CA ASN A 214 -25.03 -0.06 16.36
C ASN A 214 -25.43 -1.51 16.68
N PRO A 215 -26.43 -1.78 17.52
CA PRO A 215 -27.28 -0.83 18.24
C PRO A 215 -26.56 -0.05 19.36
N GLY A 216 -27.16 1.06 19.76
CA GLY A 216 -26.83 1.77 20.99
C GLY A 216 -27.67 1.26 22.17
N VAL A 217 -27.48 1.84 23.35
CA VAL A 217 -28.31 1.55 24.53
C VAL A 217 -29.17 2.76 24.86
N LEU A 218 -30.48 2.57 25.01
CA LEU A 218 -31.40 3.55 25.56
C LEU A 218 -31.70 3.21 27.03
N LYS A 219 -31.44 4.14 27.93
CA LYS A 219 -31.91 4.07 29.31
C LYS A 219 -33.10 5.01 29.50
N VAL A 220 -34.20 4.48 30.05
CA VAL A 220 -35.40 5.23 30.41
C VAL A 220 -35.58 5.19 31.92
N GLU A 221 -35.57 6.35 32.56
CA GLU A 221 -35.77 6.51 34.01
C GLU A 221 -36.72 7.70 34.28
N ASN A 222 -37.84 7.45 34.95
CA ASN A 222 -38.92 8.41 35.19
C ASN A 222 -39.33 9.17 33.91
N GLY A 223 -39.40 8.46 32.78
CA GLY A 223 -39.71 9.01 31.45
C GLY A 223 -38.61 9.86 30.79
N LYS A 224 -37.49 10.13 31.48
CA LYS A 224 -36.30 10.73 30.85
C LYS A 224 -35.54 9.67 30.06
N LYS A 225 -35.11 10.02 28.86
CA LYS A 225 -34.46 9.10 27.93
C LYS A 225 -33.01 9.53 27.71
N LYS A 226 -32.08 8.62 27.98
CA LYS A 226 -30.65 8.80 27.71
C LYS A 226 -30.20 7.74 26.72
N ALA A 227 -29.55 8.16 25.65
CA ALA A 227 -28.89 7.26 24.72
C ALA A 227 -27.40 7.16 25.06
N THR A 228 -26.86 5.96 24.91
CA THR A 228 -25.46 5.64 25.09
C THR A 228 -24.96 4.96 23.83
N VAL A 229 -23.89 5.49 23.23
CA VAL A 229 -23.31 4.96 21.98
C VAL A 229 -21.80 4.84 22.09
N THR A 230 -21.26 3.75 21.55
CA THR A 230 -19.81 3.54 21.45
C THR A 230 -19.28 4.13 20.16
N LEU A 231 -18.33 5.06 20.29
CA LEU A 231 -17.56 5.66 19.20
C LEU A 231 -16.29 4.83 18.95
N LYS A 232 -15.98 4.54 17.69
CA LYS A 232 -14.77 3.89 17.20
C LYS A 232 -13.81 4.92 16.62
N SER A 233 -12.52 4.62 16.65
CA SER A 233 -11.45 5.60 16.36
C SER A 233 -11.59 6.85 17.22
N SER A 234 -11.78 6.64 18.54
CA SER A 234 -11.97 7.69 19.57
C SER A 234 -10.94 8.81 19.43
N SER A 235 -9.68 8.44 19.19
CA SER A 235 -8.54 9.33 19.01
C SER A 235 -8.73 10.37 17.89
N LEU A 236 -9.51 10.06 16.86
CA LEU A 236 -9.82 10.95 15.74
C LEU A 236 -11.00 11.87 16.04
N ILE A 237 -11.97 11.40 16.82
CA ILE A 237 -13.18 12.17 17.16
C ILE A 237 -12.86 13.02 18.38
N LYS A 238 -12.50 14.29 18.18
CA LYS A 238 -12.08 15.19 19.27
C LYS A 238 -13.24 15.78 20.06
N ASN A 239 -14.38 16.03 19.40
CA ASN A 239 -15.63 16.36 20.09
C ASN A 239 -16.82 15.67 19.45
N PHE A 240 -17.84 15.36 20.26
CA PHE A 240 -19.11 14.79 19.85
C PHE A 240 -20.21 15.48 20.68
N GLN A 241 -21.00 16.31 20.03
CA GLN A 241 -22.03 17.16 20.65
C GLN A 241 -23.40 16.81 20.09
N THR A 242 -24.43 16.83 20.91
CA THR A 242 -25.82 16.60 20.51
C THR A 242 -26.68 17.81 20.82
N GLU A 243 -27.67 18.10 19.99
CA GLU A 243 -28.59 19.21 20.23
C GLU A 243 -29.55 18.91 21.40
N LYS A 244 -29.61 19.82 22.35
CA LYS A 244 -30.55 19.82 23.46
C LYS A 244 -31.19 21.19 23.57
N ASN A 245 -32.51 21.25 23.36
CA ASN A 245 -33.32 22.46 23.49
C ASN A 245 -32.81 23.66 22.65
N GLY A 246 -32.35 23.41 21.41
CA GLY A 246 -31.83 24.47 20.52
C GLY A 246 -30.34 24.78 20.65
N ALA A 247 -29.61 24.09 21.53
CA ALA A 247 -28.17 24.30 21.75
C ALA A 247 -27.38 22.99 21.69
N PHE A 248 -26.17 23.01 21.11
CA PHE A 248 -25.28 21.85 21.11
C PHE A 248 -24.58 21.69 22.47
N VAL A 249 -24.64 20.49 23.02
CA VAL A 249 -24.03 20.12 24.31
C VAL A 249 -23.10 18.93 24.10
N ASP A 250 -21.89 19.00 24.65
CA ASP A 250 -20.93 17.88 24.61
C ASP A 250 -21.54 16.63 25.24
N ALA A 251 -21.43 15.49 24.55
CA ALA A 251 -21.87 14.21 25.11
C ALA A 251 -20.90 13.76 26.22
N LYS A 252 -21.47 13.26 27.32
CA LYS A 252 -20.71 12.83 28.49
C LYS A 252 -19.97 11.53 28.17
N VAL A 253 -18.64 11.52 28.25
CA VAL A 253 -17.87 10.28 28.18
C VAL A 253 -18.16 9.42 29.42
N VAL A 254 -18.60 8.18 29.21
CA VAL A 254 -18.92 7.20 30.27
C VAL A 254 -17.74 6.27 30.51
N SER A 255 -17.06 5.84 29.45
CA SER A 255 -15.85 5.02 29.51
C SER A 255 -14.99 5.20 28.24
N GLU A 256 -13.71 4.84 28.30
CA GLU A 256 -12.78 4.88 27.17
C GLU A 256 -11.84 3.65 27.21
N ASP A 257 -11.70 2.96 26.08
CA ASP A 257 -10.75 1.88 25.86
C ASP A 257 -9.71 2.36 24.83
N LYS A 258 -8.58 2.83 25.36
CA LYS A 258 -7.46 3.37 24.56
C LYS A 258 -6.72 2.31 23.74
N ALA A 259 -6.84 1.03 24.11
CA ALA A 259 -6.18 -0.07 23.39
C ALA A 259 -6.97 -0.46 22.13
N LYS A 260 -8.30 -0.38 22.18
CA LYS A 260 -9.19 -0.57 21.02
C LYS A 260 -9.48 0.71 20.24
N ASP A 261 -9.00 1.86 20.74
CA ASP A 261 -9.33 3.21 20.28
C ASP A 261 -10.86 3.45 20.20
N THR A 262 -11.56 3.17 21.29
CA THR A 262 -13.02 3.36 21.40
C THR A 262 -13.40 4.11 22.67
N ARG A 263 -14.54 4.82 22.66
CA ARG A 263 -15.13 5.39 23.88
C ARG A 263 -16.65 5.36 23.85
N VAL A 264 -17.26 5.28 25.03
CA VAL A 264 -18.71 5.26 25.20
C VAL A 264 -19.17 6.66 25.61
N VAL A 265 -20.15 7.23 24.91
CA VAL A 265 -20.72 8.56 25.20
C VAL A 265 -22.21 8.47 25.54
N GLU A 266 -22.66 9.23 26.54
CA GLU A 266 -24.05 9.38 27.00
C GLU A 266 -24.57 10.78 26.67
N PHE A 267 -25.79 10.85 26.14
CA PHE A 267 -26.51 12.10 25.88
C PHE A 267 -28.03 11.92 26.09
N GLU A 268 -28.74 13.02 26.29
CA GLU A 268 -30.20 13.03 26.52
C GLU A 268 -30.95 13.13 25.19
N VAL A 269 -32.03 12.36 25.01
CA VAL A 269 -32.81 12.33 23.77
C VAL A 269 -34.27 12.68 24.09
N ASN A 270 -34.68 13.90 23.77
CA ASN A 270 -36.02 14.40 24.10
C ASN A 270 -37.13 13.60 23.39
N ASP A 271 -36.94 13.29 22.10
CA ASP A 271 -37.93 12.68 21.23
C ASP A 271 -37.25 11.71 20.26
N LEU A 272 -37.56 10.42 20.35
CA LEU A 272 -36.92 9.36 19.54
C LEU A 272 -37.49 9.27 18.12
N SER A 273 -38.68 9.82 17.87
CA SER A 273 -39.29 9.84 16.54
C SER A 273 -38.72 10.93 15.64
N LYS A 274 -37.75 11.72 16.12
CA LYS A 274 -37.15 12.85 15.41
C LYS A 274 -35.66 12.61 15.19
N LYS A 275 -35.14 13.19 14.10
CA LYS A 275 -33.71 13.30 13.86
C LYS A 275 -33.08 14.21 14.93
N LEU A 276 -32.06 13.71 15.63
CA LEU A 276 -31.28 14.44 16.61
C LEU A 276 -30.05 15.05 15.93
N ASN A 277 -30.01 16.37 15.80
CA ASN A 277 -28.87 17.08 15.23
C ASN A 277 -27.64 16.87 16.12
N THR A 278 -26.50 16.57 15.49
CA THR A 278 -25.26 16.16 16.15
C THR A 278 -24.08 16.83 15.45
N LYS A 279 -23.15 17.41 16.21
CA LYS A 279 -21.89 17.98 15.70
C LYS A 279 -20.72 17.11 16.11
N VAL A 280 -19.92 16.70 15.13
CA VAL A 280 -18.77 15.84 15.35
C VAL A 280 -17.51 16.52 14.83
N PHE A 281 -16.57 16.84 15.71
CA PHE A 281 -15.27 17.41 15.32
C PHE A 281 -14.25 16.29 15.14
N ILE A 282 -13.78 16.11 13.91
CA ILE A 282 -12.79 15.10 13.52
C ILE A 282 -11.44 15.77 13.29
N GLU A 283 -10.39 15.22 13.92
CA GLU A 283 -9.00 15.60 13.70
C GLU A 283 -8.15 14.37 13.35
N MET A 284 -7.77 14.25 12.07
CA MET A 284 -6.75 13.29 11.62
C MET A 284 -5.45 14.06 11.37
N ALA A 285 -4.61 14.17 12.40
CA ALA A 285 -3.32 14.86 12.34
C ALA A 285 -2.42 14.35 11.19
N SER A 286 -2.47 13.04 10.91
CA SER A 286 -1.75 12.39 9.81
C SER A 286 -2.18 12.80 8.40
N ARG A 287 -3.36 13.44 8.26
CA ARG A 287 -3.92 13.92 6.97
C ARG A 287 -4.20 15.43 6.98
N ASN A 288 -3.72 16.15 8.00
CA ASN A 288 -4.05 17.55 8.29
C ASN A 288 -5.57 17.87 8.21
N TYR A 289 -6.41 16.87 8.49
CA TYR A 289 -7.86 17.00 8.37
C TYR A 289 -8.43 17.44 9.71
N LYS A 290 -8.95 18.66 9.78
CA LYS A 290 -9.64 19.21 10.96
C LYS A 290 -10.97 19.81 10.53
N GLN A 291 -12.05 19.10 10.76
CA GLN A 291 -13.37 19.55 10.29
C GLN A 291 -14.47 19.15 11.28
N THR A 292 -15.40 20.08 11.51
CA THR A 292 -16.66 19.80 12.18
C THR A 292 -17.67 19.35 11.13
N HIS A 293 -18.30 18.22 11.37
CA HIS A 293 -19.39 17.68 10.56
C HIS A 293 -20.70 17.77 11.31
N ASP A 294 -21.69 18.28 10.61
CA ASP A 294 -23.08 18.26 11.04
C ASP A 294 -23.68 16.96 10.50
N VAL A 295 -24.29 16.18 11.40
CA VAL A 295 -24.91 14.88 11.11
C VAL A 295 -26.20 14.73 11.92
N GLN A 296 -27.07 13.82 11.50
CA GLN A 296 -28.36 13.60 12.16
C GLN A 296 -28.47 12.14 12.63
N LEU A 297 -28.72 11.94 13.92
CA LEU A 297 -29.01 10.62 14.49
C LEU A 297 -30.51 10.33 14.36
N LEU A 298 -30.88 9.24 13.72
CA LEU A 298 -32.27 8.76 13.63
C LEU A 298 -32.38 7.41 14.35
N PHE A 299 -33.12 7.38 15.46
CA PHE A 299 -33.34 6.15 16.25
C PHE A 299 -34.53 5.36 15.68
N GLU A 300 -34.37 4.05 15.52
CA GLU A 300 -35.41 3.15 15.01
C GLU A 300 -36.25 2.63 16.20
N GLN A 301 -37.11 3.50 16.74
CA GLN A 301 -37.94 3.23 17.93
C GLN A 301 -38.86 2.00 17.80
N ASP A 302 -39.21 1.62 16.57
CA ASP A 302 -39.98 0.41 16.25
C ASP A 302 -39.20 -0.90 16.47
N LYS A 303 -37.86 -0.82 16.59
CA LYS A 303 -36.94 -1.95 16.78
C LYS A 303 -36.27 -1.93 18.17
N LEU A 304 -36.94 -1.33 19.15
CA LEU A 304 -36.48 -1.23 20.53
C LEU A 304 -36.60 -2.60 21.24
N GLU A 305 -35.50 -3.14 21.76
CA GLU A 305 -35.49 -4.44 22.45
C GLU A 305 -35.04 -4.30 23.92
N PRO A 306 -35.78 -4.85 24.91
CA PRO A 306 -35.42 -4.72 26.32
C PRO A 306 -34.19 -5.56 26.69
N ILE A 307 -33.21 -4.93 27.35
CA ILE A 307 -32.02 -5.59 27.91
C ILE A 307 -32.40 -6.19 29.26
N LYS A 308 -32.33 -7.53 29.36
CA LYS A 308 -32.62 -8.23 30.62
C LYS A 308 -31.40 -8.20 31.54
N ASN A 309 -31.47 -7.39 32.59
CA ASN A 309 -30.54 -7.49 33.70
C ASN A 309 -30.89 -8.70 34.57
N GLU A 310 -29.96 -9.64 34.74
CA GLU A 310 -30.09 -10.70 35.75
C GLU A 310 -29.87 -10.10 37.15
N GLU A 311 -30.94 -10.04 37.95
CA GLU A 311 -30.87 -9.63 39.34
C GLU A 311 -30.08 -10.67 40.17
N LYS A 312 -28.87 -10.31 40.61
CA LYS A 312 -28.13 -11.11 41.60
C LYS A 312 -28.71 -10.89 43.00
N GLN A 313 -29.24 -11.96 43.61
CA GLN A 313 -29.36 -12.07 45.07
C GLN A 313 -28.09 -12.68 45.70
N PRO A 314 -27.83 -12.44 47.01
CA PRO A 314 -26.53 -12.74 47.63
C PRO A 314 -26.47 -14.02 48.50
N ASP A 315 -25.23 -14.29 48.95
CA ASP A 315 -24.74 -15.15 50.06
C ASP A 315 -24.67 -16.69 49.91
N GLY A 316 -23.56 -17.24 50.42
CA GLY A 316 -23.31 -18.68 50.60
C GLY A 316 -21.82 -19.08 50.74
N ASP A 317 -21.25 -18.96 51.93
CA ASP A 317 -19.86 -19.35 52.27
C ASP A 317 -19.46 -20.80 51.89
N LYS A 318 -18.22 -20.98 51.38
CA LYS A 318 -17.19 -21.87 52.00
C LYS A 318 -15.82 -21.93 51.25
N LYS A 319 -14.73 -21.88 52.04
CA LYS A 319 -13.33 -22.24 51.70
C LYS A 319 -13.13 -23.76 51.88
N PRO A 320 -12.29 -24.46 51.08
CA PRO A 320 -10.85 -24.69 51.37
C PRO A 320 -9.97 -24.52 50.09
N GLU A 321 -8.73 -24.01 50.05
CA GLU A 321 -7.45 -24.23 50.78
C GLU A 321 -6.58 -25.43 50.30
N VAL A 322 -5.33 -25.11 49.87
CA VAL A 322 -4.13 -25.95 49.54
C VAL A 322 -4.31 -27.00 48.41
N GLU A 323 -3.54 -27.01 47.31
CA GLU A 323 -2.08 -27.23 47.23
C GLU A 323 -1.40 -26.62 45.98
N LYS A 324 -0.12 -26.27 46.14
CA LYS A 324 0.84 -25.97 45.07
C LYS A 324 1.76 -27.18 44.87
N PRO A 325 1.93 -27.67 43.64
CA PRO A 325 3.20 -28.27 43.21
C PRO A 325 3.95 -27.33 42.27
N GLU A 326 5.27 -27.49 42.21
CA GLU A 326 6.17 -26.67 41.41
C GLU A 326 6.94 -27.54 40.41
N VAL A 327 7.24 -26.96 39.23
CA VAL A 327 8.17 -27.47 38.20
C VAL A 327 7.78 -28.76 37.47
N GLU A 328 7.30 -28.61 36.23
CA GLU A 328 7.94 -29.24 35.06
C GLU A 328 7.63 -28.43 33.78
N LYS A 329 8.59 -28.35 32.85
CA LYS A 329 8.38 -27.74 31.51
C LYS A 329 7.71 -28.76 30.59
N PRO A 330 6.53 -28.49 30.00
CA PRO A 330 6.03 -29.28 28.89
C PRO A 330 6.70 -28.85 27.58
N ASN A 331 7.05 -29.83 26.76
CA ASN A 331 7.36 -29.63 25.35
C ASN A 331 6.05 -29.39 24.55
N VAL A 332 6.19 -28.99 23.29
CA VAL A 332 5.11 -28.59 22.38
C VAL A 332 4.08 -29.72 22.09
N GLU A 333 2.84 -29.29 21.79
CA GLU A 333 1.71 -30.01 21.16
C GLU A 333 0.74 -30.85 22.02
N THR A 334 -0.40 -30.23 22.34
CA THR A 334 -1.76 -30.73 21.99
C THR A 334 -2.81 -29.64 22.26
N ILE A 335 -3.17 -28.87 21.23
CA ILE A 335 -4.37 -28.03 21.30
C ILE A 335 -5.57 -28.98 21.24
N LYS A 336 -6.58 -28.77 22.10
CA LYS A 336 -7.80 -29.59 22.09
C LYS A 336 -8.61 -29.34 20.82
N ASP A 337 -9.48 -30.27 20.48
CA ASP A 337 -10.46 -30.05 19.40
C ASP A 337 -11.40 -28.89 19.76
N GLY A 338 -11.62 -27.99 18.81
CA GLY A 338 -12.31 -26.72 19.02
C GLY A 338 -11.97 -25.68 17.94
N GLU A 339 -12.59 -24.51 18.04
CA GLU A 339 -12.26 -23.35 17.20
C GLU A 339 -11.58 -22.28 18.06
N TYR A 340 -10.61 -21.59 17.47
CA TYR A 340 -9.72 -20.65 18.14
C TYR A 340 -9.44 -19.46 17.21
N SER A 341 -9.30 -18.25 17.74
CA SER A 341 -8.68 -17.15 17.02
C SER A 341 -7.15 -17.32 17.01
N ILE A 342 -6.50 -17.00 15.88
CA ILE A 342 -5.04 -16.99 15.76
C ILE A 342 -4.57 -15.78 14.94
N ASN A 343 -3.60 -15.02 15.46
CA ASN A 343 -2.93 -13.96 14.71
C ASN A 343 -1.94 -14.55 13.71
N PHE A 344 -1.79 -13.87 12.57
CA PHE A 344 -0.78 -14.21 11.58
C PHE A 344 -0.22 -12.95 10.90
N LYS A 345 0.89 -13.13 10.18
CA LYS A 345 1.47 -12.13 9.28
C LYS A 345 1.70 -12.77 7.91
N ALA A 346 1.30 -12.09 6.83
CA ALA A 346 1.72 -12.44 5.49
C ALA A 346 3.08 -11.77 5.19
N LEU A 347 4.05 -12.58 4.80
CA LEU A 347 5.45 -12.23 4.59
C LEU A 347 5.84 -12.38 3.12
N LYS A 348 6.83 -11.61 2.65
CA LYS A 348 7.41 -11.80 1.31
C LYS A 348 8.18 -13.11 1.28
N ASP A 349 8.19 -13.79 0.13
CA ASP A 349 8.83 -15.11 0.02
C ASP A 349 10.28 -15.15 0.53
N GLN A 350 10.58 -16.20 1.30
CA GLN A 350 11.84 -16.48 1.99
C GLN A 350 12.36 -15.38 2.94
N THR A 351 11.52 -14.42 3.37
CA THR A 351 11.91 -13.35 4.30
C THR A 351 11.04 -13.27 5.56
N ASP A 352 11.44 -12.42 6.50
CA ASP A 352 10.62 -11.95 7.63
C ASP A 352 9.98 -10.57 7.38
N GLU A 353 10.09 -10.04 6.16
CA GLU A 353 9.46 -8.77 5.78
C GLU A 353 7.97 -8.96 5.50
N ILE A 354 7.14 -8.02 5.97
CA ILE A 354 5.71 -8.00 5.67
C ILE A 354 5.48 -7.88 4.16
N SER A 355 4.64 -8.76 3.60
CA SER A 355 4.19 -8.70 2.21
C SER A 355 3.09 -7.66 2.04
N MET A 356 2.97 -7.11 0.83
CA MET A 356 1.78 -6.34 0.43
C MET A 356 0.50 -7.17 0.60
N MET A 357 0.56 -8.51 0.49
CA MET A 357 -0.58 -9.38 0.77
C MET A 357 -1.15 -9.20 2.18
N ASN A 358 -0.36 -8.74 3.15
CA ASN A 358 -0.82 -8.50 4.52
C ASN A 358 -1.88 -7.39 4.61
N THR A 359 -1.99 -6.51 3.61
CA THR A 359 -3.08 -5.52 3.53
C THR A 359 -4.37 -6.11 2.94
N TYR A 360 -4.29 -7.28 2.30
CA TYR A 360 -5.39 -7.99 1.65
C TYR A 360 -5.88 -9.22 2.45
N THR A 361 -5.38 -9.40 3.68
CA THR A 361 -5.73 -10.50 4.59
C THR A 361 -6.05 -9.94 5.98
N LYS A 362 -7.21 -10.26 6.55
CA LYS A 362 -7.55 -9.85 7.93
C LYS A 362 -7.03 -10.85 8.96
N SER A 363 -6.26 -10.36 9.93
CA SER A 363 -5.86 -11.08 11.16
C SER A 363 -6.66 -10.53 12.35
N PRO A 364 -7.05 -11.35 13.34
CA PRO A 364 -6.85 -12.81 13.43
C PRO A 364 -7.66 -13.60 12.41
N GLY A 365 -7.16 -14.78 12.07
CA GLY A 365 -7.91 -15.85 11.39
C GLY A 365 -8.50 -16.83 12.40
N VAL A 366 -9.20 -17.86 11.90
CA VAL A 366 -9.75 -18.93 12.75
C VAL A 366 -8.92 -20.21 12.58
N LEU A 367 -8.34 -20.69 13.67
CA LEU A 367 -7.75 -22.02 13.80
C LEU A 367 -8.82 -23.01 14.27
N LYS A 368 -9.15 -23.98 13.43
CA LYS A 368 -10.01 -25.12 13.76
C LYS A 368 -9.16 -26.36 13.99
N VAL A 369 -9.30 -26.96 15.17
CA VAL A 369 -8.63 -28.22 15.53
C VAL A 369 -9.69 -29.31 15.61
N LYS A 370 -9.48 -30.40 14.87
CA LYS A 370 -10.38 -31.56 14.85
C LYS A 370 -9.61 -32.85 14.60
N ASP A 371 -9.81 -33.85 15.45
CA ASP A 371 -9.08 -35.12 15.45
C ASP A 371 -7.55 -34.89 15.44
N GLY A 372 -7.09 -33.85 16.14
CA GLY A 372 -5.68 -33.40 16.15
C GLY A 372 -5.18 -32.72 14.85
N LYS A 373 -5.99 -32.64 13.79
CA LYS A 373 -5.67 -31.92 12.56
C LYS A 373 -6.02 -30.44 12.73
N LYS A 374 -5.13 -29.56 12.26
CA LYS A 374 -5.28 -28.10 12.36
C LYS A 374 -5.62 -27.54 10.98
N TYR A 375 -6.63 -26.69 10.93
CA TYR A 375 -7.04 -25.94 9.74
C TYR A 375 -7.06 -24.47 10.11
N VAL A 376 -6.54 -23.59 9.26
CA VAL A 376 -6.59 -22.14 9.49
C VAL A 376 -7.38 -21.49 8.36
N SER A 377 -8.31 -20.61 8.72
CA SER A 377 -9.05 -19.80 7.78
C SER A 377 -8.57 -18.35 7.75
N PHE A 378 -8.57 -17.78 6.55
CA PHE A 378 -8.14 -16.43 6.24
C PHE A 378 -9.29 -15.67 5.59
N THR A 379 -9.58 -14.46 6.07
CA THR A 379 -10.49 -13.54 5.34
C THR A 379 -9.67 -12.68 4.38
N LEU A 380 -9.88 -12.88 3.08
CA LEU A 380 -9.28 -12.10 2.01
C LEU A 380 -10.16 -10.88 1.68
N THR A 381 -9.54 -9.74 1.38
CA THR A 381 -10.20 -8.51 0.92
C THR A 381 -9.73 -8.14 -0.48
N ASN A 382 -10.58 -7.42 -1.23
CA ASN A 382 -10.44 -7.26 -2.68
C ASN A 382 -10.42 -8.64 -3.37
N SER A 383 -11.35 -9.51 -2.97
CA SER A 383 -11.46 -10.90 -3.41
C SER A 383 -11.46 -11.01 -4.93
N SER A 384 -12.14 -10.10 -5.62
CA SER A 384 -12.24 -10.01 -7.08
C SER A 384 -10.90 -9.90 -7.79
N TRP A 385 -9.90 -9.28 -7.16
CA TRP A 385 -8.54 -9.15 -7.72
C TRP A 385 -7.71 -10.41 -7.50
N ILE A 386 -8.02 -11.19 -6.46
CA ILE A 386 -7.25 -12.35 -6.05
C ILE A 386 -7.86 -13.59 -6.72
N THR A 387 -7.45 -13.91 -7.94
CA THR A 387 -8.09 -14.95 -8.77
C THR A 387 -7.60 -16.38 -8.49
N LYS A 388 -6.45 -16.53 -7.82
CA LYS A 388 -5.96 -17.81 -7.27
C LYS A 388 -5.31 -17.60 -5.92
N PHE A 389 -5.48 -18.56 -5.01
CA PHE A 389 -4.86 -18.48 -3.69
C PHE A 389 -4.50 -19.89 -3.20
N GLU A 390 -3.32 -20.35 -3.63
CA GLU A 390 -2.85 -21.71 -3.50
C GLU A 390 -1.87 -21.82 -2.32
N PHE A 391 -1.94 -22.90 -1.54
CA PHE A 391 -1.05 -23.15 -0.40
C PHE A 391 -0.21 -24.40 -0.62
N GLU A 392 1.01 -24.42 -0.07
CA GLU A 392 1.84 -25.62 -0.10
C GLU A 392 1.27 -26.70 0.82
N LYS A 393 1.05 -27.87 0.24
CA LYS A 393 0.61 -29.09 0.91
C LYS A 393 1.34 -30.29 0.29
N ASP A 394 1.97 -31.08 1.13
CA ASP A 394 2.70 -32.30 0.73
C ASP A 394 3.74 -32.07 -0.40
N GLY A 395 4.34 -30.86 -0.46
CA GLY A 395 5.32 -30.45 -1.47
C GLY A 395 4.72 -29.96 -2.81
N SER A 396 3.41 -29.70 -2.85
CA SER A 396 2.68 -29.21 -4.02
C SER A 396 1.76 -28.04 -3.66
N PHE A 397 1.47 -27.12 -4.59
CA PHE A 397 0.52 -26.03 -4.35
C PHE A 397 -0.90 -26.46 -4.70
N VAL A 398 -1.83 -26.23 -3.77
CA VAL A 398 -3.26 -26.59 -3.89
C VAL A 398 -4.11 -25.37 -3.57
N ASP A 399 -5.08 -25.04 -4.42
CA ASP A 399 -5.98 -23.90 -4.23
C ASP A 399 -6.79 -24.03 -2.93
N ALA A 400 -6.95 -22.91 -2.22
CA ALA A 400 -7.57 -22.91 -0.89
C ALA A 400 -9.07 -23.22 -0.96
N GLY A 401 -9.60 -23.95 0.03
CA GLY A 401 -11.03 -24.22 0.10
C GLY A 401 -11.81 -22.96 0.47
N VAL A 402 -12.63 -22.44 -0.44
CA VAL A 402 -13.50 -21.28 -0.14
C VAL A 402 -14.63 -21.74 0.81
N LEU A 403 -14.67 -21.18 2.02
CA LEU A 403 -15.73 -21.41 3.00
C LEU A 403 -16.93 -20.48 2.78
N SER A 404 -16.66 -19.21 2.44
CA SER A 404 -17.70 -18.21 2.17
C SER A 404 -17.19 -17.08 1.28
N GLU A 405 -18.10 -16.38 0.60
CA GLU A 405 -17.80 -15.25 -0.28
C GLU A 405 -18.87 -14.16 -0.13
N ASP A 406 -18.46 -12.91 0.11
CA ASP A 406 -19.30 -11.72 0.07
C ASP A 406 -18.86 -10.82 -1.09
N LYS A 407 -19.62 -10.89 -2.19
CA LYS A 407 -19.40 -10.10 -3.42
C LYS A 407 -19.74 -8.61 -3.27
N LYS A 408 -20.46 -8.20 -2.23
CA LYS A 408 -20.76 -6.78 -1.96
C LYS A 408 -19.64 -6.12 -1.17
N ALA A 409 -19.09 -6.82 -0.18
CA ALA A 409 -17.90 -6.36 0.55
C ALA A 409 -16.59 -6.60 -0.20
N ASP A 410 -16.64 -7.33 -1.31
CA ASP A 410 -15.50 -7.89 -2.06
C ASP A 410 -14.51 -8.65 -1.15
N THR A 411 -15.04 -9.60 -0.39
CA THR A 411 -14.27 -10.45 0.53
C THR A 411 -14.61 -11.93 0.37
N ARG A 412 -13.68 -12.81 0.74
CA ARG A 412 -13.96 -14.25 0.87
C ARG A 412 -13.18 -14.87 2.02
N VAL A 413 -13.75 -15.90 2.64
CA VAL A 413 -13.05 -16.71 3.65
C VAL A 413 -12.57 -18.00 2.99
N VAL A 414 -11.28 -18.28 3.13
CA VAL A 414 -10.62 -19.49 2.60
C VAL A 414 -10.01 -20.29 3.75
N GLU A 415 -9.99 -21.61 3.65
CA GLU A 415 -9.43 -22.54 4.63
C GLU A 415 -8.31 -23.40 4.04
N VAL A 416 -7.27 -23.63 4.84
CA VAL A 416 -6.16 -24.53 4.52
C VAL A 416 -5.79 -25.39 5.73
N LYS A 417 -5.39 -26.64 5.47
CA LYS A 417 -4.80 -27.53 6.49
C LYS A 417 -3.37 -27.10 6.79
N VAL A 418 -3.01 -26.92 8.06
CA VAL A 418 -1.67 -26.52 8.49
C VAL A 418 -1.09 -27.60 9.41
N ASP A 419 -0.02 -28.27 8.99
CA ASP A 419 0.54 -29.36 9.81
C ASP A 419 1.28 -28.83 11.05
N ASP A 420 2.04 -27.74 10.90
CA ASP A 420 2.87 -27.18 11.97
C ASP A 420 2.77 -25.65 12.02
N LEU A 421 2.05 -25.14 13.03
CA LEU A 421 1.86 -23.69 13.27
C LEU A 421 3.15 -22.96 13.70
N SER A 422 4.25 -23.67 14.00
CA SER A 422 5.55 -23.04 14.27
C SER A 422 6.39 -22.80 13.01
N LYS A 423 5.98 -23.37 11.87
CA LYS A 423 6.60 -23.14 10.57
C LYS A 423 5.80 -22.10 9.78
N LYS A 424 6.50 -21.42 8.88
CA LYS A 424 5.85 -20.58 7.87
C LYS A 424 5.13 -21.49 6.87
N LEU A 425 3.91 -21.10 6.51
CA LEU A 425 3.11 -21.77 5.47
C LEU A 425 3.31 -21.03 4.15
N ASN A 426 3.93 -21.68 3.16
CA ASN A 426 4.13 -21.12 1.84
C ASN A 426 2.79 -21.04 1.08
N ALA A 427 2.58 -19.95 0.34
CA ALA A 427 1.42 -19.76 -0.51
C ALA A 427 1.80 -19.03 -1.81
N LYS A 428 1.01 -19.27 -2.86
CA LYS A 428 1.05 -18.56 -4.15
C LYS A 428 -0.26 -17.82 -4.33
N VAL A 429 -0.17 -16.54 -4.66
CA VAL A 429 -1.32 -15.71 -4.96
C VAL A 429 -1.24 -15.19 -6.39
N LYS A 430 -2.31 -15.36 -7.16
CA LYS A 430 -2.48 -14.66 -8.44
C LYS A 430 -3.34 -13.43 -8.22
N VAL A 431 -2.83 -12.29 -8.65
CA VAL A 431 -3.56 -11.02 -8.67
C VAL A 431 -3.80 -10.63 -10.12
N ASP A 432 -5.07 -10.61 -10.52
CA ASP A 432 -5.55 -10.11 -11.81
C ASP A 432 -6.38 -8.84 -11.60
N ILE A 433 -5.99 -7.75 -12.24
CA ILE A 433 -6.75 -6.50 -12.25
C ILE A 433 -6.89 -6.05 -13.70
N ASP A 434 -7.95 -6.54 -14.36
CA ASP A 434 -8.22 -6.34 -15.79
C ASP A 434 -8.22 -4.85 -16.18
N SER A 435 -8.74 -3.98 -15.30
CA SER A 435 -8.78 -2.52 -15.53
C SER A 435 -7.40 -1.85 -15.60
N MET A 436 -6.34 -2.56 -15.22
CA MET A 436 -4.94 -2.13 -15.31
C MET A 436 -4.07 -3.10 -16.12
N ASN A 437 -4.66 -4.13 -16.76
CA ASN A 437 -3.95 -5.23 -17.43
C ASN A 437 -2.85 -5.86 -16.55
N TYR A 438 -3.11 -5.97 -15.26
CA TYR A 438 -2.14 -6.39 -14.25
C TYR A 438 -2.39 -7.85 -13.90
N HIS A 439 -1.49 -8.74 -14.31
CA HIS A 439 -1.65 -10.19 -14.19
C HIS A 439 -0.39 -10.82 -13.61
N HIS A 440 -0.28 -10.85 -12.28
CA HIS A 440 0.95 -11.24 -11.60
C HIS A 440 0.74 -12.37 -10.58
N PHE A 441 1.74 -13.25 -10.50
CA PHE A 441 1.85 -14.26 -9.46
C PHE A 441 2.88 -13.83 -8.42
N TYR A 442 2.56 -14.05 -7.14
CA TYR A 442 3.44 -13.78 -6.01
C TYR A 442 3.54 -15.00 -5.11
N ASP A 443 4.78 -15.34 -4.78
CA ASP A 443 5.08 -16.25 -3.69
C ASP A 443 5.13 -15.44 -2.39
N ILE A 444 4.49 -15.97 -1.36
CA ILE A 444 4.34 -15.36 -0.04
C ILE A 444 4.38 -16.45 1.04
N GLN A 445 4.52 -16.06 2.30
CA GLN A 445 4.49 -16.99 3.42
C GLN A 445 3.66 -16.47 4.58
N PHE A 446 2.89 -17.33 5.24
CA PHE A 446 2.16 -16.98 6.46
C PHE A 446 2.92 -17.46 7.69
N ALA A 447 3.25 -16.52 8.59
CA ALA A 447 3.79 -16.82 9.90
C ALA A 447 2.68 -16.68 10.96
N PHE A 448 2.43 -17.74 11.73
CA PHE A 448 1.41 -17.76 12.77
C PHE A 448 2.01 -17.41 14.14
N ASP A 449 1.27 -16.63 14.91
CA ASP A 449 1.61 -16.31 16.30
C ASP A 449 0.92 -17.32 17.22
N LYS A 450 1.67 -18.30 17.71
CA LYS A 450 1.15 -19.36 18.59
C LYS A 450 0.71 -18.85 19.96
N ASP A 451 1.29 -17.76 20.43
CA ASP A 451 0.99 -17.19 21.76
C ASP A 451 -0.30 -16.36 21.74
N SER A 452 -0.78 -16.00 20.54
CA SER A 452 -2.07 -15.34 20.33
C SER A 452 -3.30 -16.25 20.36
N ILE A 453 -3.13 -17.58 20.42
CA ILE A 453 -4.23 -18.56 20.28
C ILE A 453 -5.21 -18.44 21.45
N LYS A 454 -6.48 -18.15 21.15
CA LYS A 454 -7.57 -18.04 22.14
C LYS A 454 -8.82 -18.78 21.65
N PRO A 455 -9.55 -19.52 22.51
CA PRO A 455 -10.76 -20.22 22.09
C PRO A 455 -11.84 -19.27 21.57
N LEU A 456 -12.64 -19.75 20.64
CA LEU A 456 -13.89 -19.17 20.19
C LEU A 456 -15.04 -19.98 20.82
N ASP A 457 -15.99 -19.30 21.48
CA ASP A 457 -17.06 -19.95 22.22
C ASP A 457 -18.13 -20.54 21.28
N ASN A 458 -18.11 -21.87 21.13
CA ASN A 458 -19.06 -22.61 20.31
C ASN A 458 -20.39 -22.88 21.05
N GLN A 459 -21.45 -22.15 20.71
CA GLN A 459 -22.82 -22.58 21.01
C GLN A 459 -23.38 -23.47 19.89
N GLY A 460 -23.64 -24.74 20.23
CA GLY A 460 -24.60 -25.69 19.62
C GLY A 460 -24.87 -25.63 18.10
N GLY A 461 -24.36 -26.63 17.36
CA GLY A 461 -24.63 -26.76 15.92
C GLY A 461 -26.06 -27.23 15.57
N ASN A 462 -26.56 -26.73 14.43
CA ASN A 462 -27.56 -27.39 13.60
C ASN A 462 -27.36 -26.94 12.13
N ASP A 463 -27.64 -27.80 11.16
CA ASP A 463 -27.26 -27.54 9.77
C ASP A 463 -28.19 -26.57 9.02
N ASN A 464 -27.55 -25.66 8.27
CA ASN A 464 -27.99 -24.98 7.05
C ASN A 464 -28.56 -23.53 7.13
N GLN A 465 -27.80 -22.64 6.48
CA GLN A 465 -28.09 -21.29 5.96
C GLN A 465 -28.29 -20.08 6.90
N GLY A 466 -27.23 -19.26 6.97
CA GLY A 466 -27.33 -17.83 6.71
C GLY A 466 -27.62 -16.91 7.91
N GLY A 467 -26.56 -16.45 8.57
CA GLY A 467 -26.63 -15.40 9.60
C GLY A 467 -25.23 -14.96 9.99
N ASN A 468 -24.99 -13.65 10.08
CA ASN A 468 -23.70 -13.05 10.37
C ASN A 468 -23.68 -12.57 11.83
N ASP A 469 -23.36 -13.45 12.77
CA ASP A 469 -23.33 -13.12 14.20
C ASP A 469 -21.91 -13.10 14.75
N ASN A 470 -21.52 -11.92 15.22
CA ASN A 470 -20.24 -11.67 15.88
C ASN A 470 -20.52 -11.53 17.38
N GLN A 471 -20.64 -12.65 18.10
CA GLN A 471 -20.78 -12.64 19.56
C GLN A 471 -19.42 -12.68 20.25
N GLY A 472 -19.31 -11.89 21.33
CA GLY A 472 -18.21 -11.98 22.29
C GLY A 472 -18.76 -11.88 23.71
N GLY A 473 -18.20 -12.68 24.61
CA GLY A 473 -18.53 -12.73 26.04
C GLY A 473 -18.29 -14.16 26.58
N ASN A 474 -17.70 -14.38 27.76
CA ASN A 474 -17.34 -13.40 28.78
C ASN A 474 -16.42 -14.00 29.89
N ASP A 475 -15.88 -13.13 30.76
CA ASP A 475 -15.67 -13.37 32.21
C ASP A 475 -14.55 -14.33 32.75
N ASN A 476 -13.92 -14.12 33.93
CA ASN A 476 -13.66 -12.93 34.78
C ASN A 476 -12.68 -13.26 35.97
N GLN A 477 -12.32 -12.21 36.74
CA GLN A 477 -11.88 -12.14 38.15
C GLN A 477 -10.38 -12.20 38.52
N GLY A 478 -9.87 -11.37 39.44
CA GLY A 478 -10.52 -10.19 40.07
C GLY A 478 -9.83 -9.60 41.33
N GLY A 479 -10.11 -8.32 41.61
CA GLY A 479 -9.96 -7.58 42.88
C GLY A 479 -8.55 -7.35 43.47
N ASN A 480 -8.28 -6.43 44.42
CA ASN A 480 -8.98 -5.27 45.02
C ASN A 480 -7.86 -4.38 45.68
N ASP A 481 -7.99 -3.16 46.21
CA ASP A 481 -9.14 -2.29 46.57
C ASP A 481 -8.75 -0.78 46.47
N ASN A 482 -9.49 0.12 47.14
CA ASN A 482 -9.40 1.59 47.10
C ASN A 482 -8.74 2.29 48.33
N GLN A 483 -8.27 3.53 48.09
CA GLN A 483 -8.18 4.71 49.00
C GLN A 483 -7.40 4.58 50.34
N GLY A 484 -6.45 5.45 50.69
CA GLY A 484 -6.54 6.91 50.67
C GLY A 484 -6.72 7.44 52.10
N GLY A 485 -5.64 7.88 52.77
CA GLY A 485 -5.64 8.34 54.17
C GLY A 485 -4.53 9.35 54.49
N ASN A 486 -4.94 10.48 55.04
CA ASN A 486 -4.26 11.78 55.20
C ASN A 486 -2.97 11.87 56.07
N ASP A 487 -2.21 12.94 55.77
CA ASP A 487 -1.56 13.91 56.69
C ASP A 487 -0.35 13.58 57.61
N ASN A 488 0.80 14.13 57.18
CA ASN A 488 1.53 15.25 57.82
C ASN A 488 2.39 15.06 59.12
N GLN A 489 3.56 15.71 59.08
CA GLN A 489 4.49 16.12 60.17
C GLN A 489 5.23 15.07 61.04
N GLY A 490 6.57 15.04 60.86
CA GLY A 490 7.50 15.63 61.82
C GLY A 490 7.97 14.81 63.03
N GLY A 491 9.29 14.74 63.25
CA GLY A 491 9.89 14.30 64.52
C GLY A 491 11.23 13.55 64.36
N ASN A 492 12.32 14.19 64.75
CA ASN A 492 13.62 13.53 65.00
C ASN A 492 13.54 12.61 66.23
N ASP A 493 14.42 11.62 66.34
CA ASP A 493 15.52 11.69 67.32
C ASP A 493 16.61 10.60 67.16
N ASN A 494 17.84 10.97 67.54
CA ASN A 494 19.08 10.19 67.44
C ASN A 494 19.33 9.26 68.64
N GLN A 495 19.95 8.08 68.40
CA GLN A 495 21.05 7.47 69.20
C GLN A 495 21.83 6.50 68.27
N GLY A 496 23.15 6.25 68.38
CA GLY A 496 24.23 6.81 69.20
C GLY A 496 25.41 5.83 69.38
N GLY A 497 26.68 6.28 69.29
CA GLY A 497 27.92 5.51 69.58
C GLY A 497 28.69 4.98 68.35
N ASN A 498 29.89 5.48 68.00
CA ASN A 498 31.25 5.28 68.58
C ASN A 498 31.91 3.93 68.17
N ASP A 499 33.18 3.82 67.74
CA ASP A 499 34.29 4.79 67.68
C ASP A 499 35.45 4.38 66.73
N ASN A 500 36.34 5.36 66.50
CA ASN A 500 37.80 5.28 66.19
C ASN A 500 38.37 5.27 64.75
N GLN A 501 38.90 6.46 64.39
CA GLN A 501 40.26 6.77 63.87
C GLN A 501 40.71 6.24 62.48
N GLY A 502 41.35 7.06 61.62
CA GLY A 502 41.59 8.51 61.74
C GLY A 502 42.63 9.06 60.73
N GLY A 503 42.42 10.32 60.32
CA GLY A 503 43.39 11.18 59.61
C GLY A 503 43.60 10.93 58.10
N ASN A 504 44.03 11.92 57.30
CA ASN A 504 43.96 13.39 57.44
C ASN A 504 44.25 14.01 56.06
N ASP A 505 43.62 15.16 55.74
CA ASP A 505 44.06 16.22 54.81
C ASP A 505 44.39 15.86 53.33
N ASN A 506 44.13 16.68 52.31
CA ASN A 506 43.90 18.13 52.28
C ASN A 506 43.07 18.55 51.04
N GLN A 507 42.44 19.73 51.07
CA GLN A 507 41.80 20.36 49.90
C GLN A 507 42.67 21.49 49.29
N GLY A 508 42.41 21.79 48.00
CA GLY A 508 42.86 23.00 47.30
C GLY A 508 44.24 22.87 46.62
N GLY A 509 44.49 23.39 45.41
CA GLY A 509 43.63 24.11 44.46
C GLY A 509 44.46 25.15 43.68
N ASN A 510 44.27 25.27 42.35
CA ASN A 510 44.55 26.49 41.55
C ASN A 510 44.32 26.31 40.04
N ASP A 511 44.23 27.44 39.34
CA ASP A 511 43.81 27.61 37.94
C ASP A 511 44.89 27.43 36.85
N ASN A 512 44.42 27.20 35.62
CA ASN A 512 44.91 27.65 34.31
C ASN A 512 46.39 28.10 34.14
N GLN A 513 47.17 27.38 33.31
CA GLN A 513 47.46 27.73 31.90
C GLN A 513 48.65 26.93 31.30
N GLY A 514 48.54 26.61 30.00
CA GLY A 514 49.63 26.73 29.01
C GLY A 514 50.84 25.78 29.08
N GLY A 515 50.95 24.87 28.10
CA GLY A 515 52.16 24.08 27.89
C GLY A 515 52.02 23.10 26.73
N ASN A 516 52.29 23.58 25.51
CA ASN A 516 52.32 22.74 24.31
C ASN A 516 53.70 22.06 24.22
N ASP A 517 53.77 20.74 24.04
CA ASP A 517 54.97 20.11 23.49
C ASP A 517 54.61 18.87 22.66
N ASN A 518 55.20 18.81 21.47
CA ASN A 518 54.80 17.92 20.39
C ASN A 518 55.97 16.98 20.08
N GLN A 519 55.84 15.68 20.35
CA GLN A 519 56.70 14.66 19.73
C GLN A 519 55.88 13.46 19.29
N GLY A 520 55.93 13.19 17.98
CA GLY A 520 55.26 12.06 17.37
C GLY A 520 56.04 10.75 17.51
N GLY A 521 55.33 9.68 17.83
CA GLY A 521 55.77 8.31 17.60
C GLY A 521 54.90 7.69 16.50
N ASN A 522 55.42 7.65 15.27
CA ASN A 522 54.72 7.02 14.16
C ASN A 522 54.98 5.50 14.19
N ASN A 523 54.00 4.71 14.59
CA ASN A 523 54.05 3.25 14.50
C ASN A 523 52.82 2.74 13.75
N ASN A 524 53.05 2.28 12.53
CA ASN A 524 52.07 1.60 11.71
C ASN A 524 51.97 0.15 12.21
N GLN A 525 50.90 -0.20 12.93
CA GLN A 525 50.59 -1.57 13.35
C GLN A 525 49.14 -1.90 13.02
N ASP A 526 48.93 -3.16 12.67
CA ASP A 526 47.68 -3.71 12.14
C ASP A 526 46.50 -3.52 13.10
N ASN A 527 45.62 -2.55 12.80
CA ASN A 527 44.41 -2.31 13.59
C ASN A 527 43.30 -3.32 13.24
N ASN A 528 43.47 -4.55 13.69
CA ASN A 528 42.35 -5.33 14.21
C ASN A 528 42.28 -5.16 15.74
N THR A 529 42.19 -3.91 16.19
CA THR A 529 41.87 -3.59 17.58
C THR A 529 40.38 -3.74 17.77
N THR A 530 39.96 -4.65 18.66
CA THR A 530 38.55 -4.81 19.03
C THR A 530 38.03 -3.50 19.64
N ILE A 531 37.14 -2.81 18.92
CA ILE A 531 36.52 -1.57 19.38
C ILE A 531 35.50 -1.92 20.46
N ASP A 532 35.63 -1.36 21.66
CA ASP A 532 34.58 -1.42 22.68
C ASP A 532 33.53 -0.32 22.40
N PRO A 533 32.29 -0.67 22.00
CA PRO A 533 31.25 0.30 21.69
C PRO A 533 30.71 1.07 22.91
N ASN A 534 31.18 0.76 24.12
CA ASN A 534 30.89 1.50 25.35
C ASN A 534 32.05 2.41 25.80
N ALA A 535 33.25 2.23 25.24
CA ALA A 535 34.47 2.98 25.61
C ALA A 535 35.21 3.54 24.36
N LEU A 536 34.45 4.17 23.47
CA LEU A 536 34.99 4.81 22.26
C LEU A 536 35.97 5.94 22.61
N LYS A 537 37.13 5.93 21.95
CA LYS A 537 38.10 7.03 22.00
C LYS A 537 37.72 8.11 20.98
N ASP A 538 38.24 9.31 21.17
CA ASP A 538 38.14 10.39 20.18
C ASP A 538 38.65 9.93 18.80
N GLY A 539 37.88 10.23 17.75
CA GLY A 539 38.09 9.71 16.40
C GLY A 539 36.80 9.68 15.58
N GLU A 540 36.91 9.21 14.33
CA GLU A 540 35.76 9.01 13.43
C GLU A 540 35.53 7.52 13.17
N TYR A 541 34.25 7.15 13.11
CA TYR A 541 33.79 5.79 12.98
C TYR A 541 32.59 5.73 12.04
N SER A 542 32.37 4.61 11.36
CA SER A 542 31.10 4.30 10.71
C SER A 542 30.13 3.72 11.75
N ILE A 543 28.83 4.02 11.64
CA ILE A 543 27.77 3.41 12.45
C ILE A 543 26.50 3.18 11.62
N VAL A 544 25.97 1.97 11.66
CA VAL A 544 24.66 1.62 11.08
C VAL A 544 23.55 2.12 12.00
N PHE A 545 22.52 2.70 11.41
CA PHE A 545 21.28 3.06 12.09
C PHE A 545 20.05 2.70 11.26
N LYS A 546 18.90 2.65 11.93
CA LYS A 546 17.56 2.59 11.34
C LYS A 546 16.67 3.69 11.92
N VAL A 547 15.65 4.10 11.16
CA VAL A 547 14.66 5.11 11.59
C VAL A 547 13.29 4.44 11.76
N LEU A 548 12.68 4.62 12.92
CA LEU A 548 11.40 4.06 13.33
C LEU A 548 10.31 5.13 13.41
N LYS A 549 9.03 4.72 13.33
CA LYS A 549 7.89 5.60 13.63
C LYS A 549 7.81 5.84 15.13
N ASP A 550 7.42 7.04 15.54
CA ASP A 550 7.31 7.45 16.95
C ASP A 550 6.65 6.39 17.84
N LYS A 551 7.31 6.07 18.97
CA LYS A 551 6.87 5.10 20.00
C LYS A 551 6.56 3.68 19.49
N THR A 552 7.07 3.27 18.31
CA THR A 552 6.93 1.90 17.78
C THR A 552 8.27 1.22 17.51
N GLU A 553 8.22 -0.06 17.13
CA GLU A 553 9.33 -0.79 16.50
C GLU A 553 9.20 -0.88 14.96
N GLU A 554 8.23 -0.19 14.36
CA GLU A 554 8.02 -0.18 12.91
C GLU A 554 9.00 0.78 12.23
N ILE A 555 9.59 0.35 11.10
CA ILE A 555 10.40 1.23 10.25
C ILE A 555 9.57 2.42 9.76
N SER A 556 10.11 3.63 9.91
CA SER A 556 9.53 4.84 9.35
C SER A 556 9.83 4.95 7.86
N MET A 557 8.93 5.57 7.09
CA MET A 557 9.22 5.96 5.71
C MET A 557 10.44 6.90 5.64
N MET A 558 10.76 7.63 6.72
CA MET A 558 11.97 8.43 6.79
C MET A 558 13.26 7.62 6.61
N ASN A 559 13.24 6.31 6.90
CA ASN A 559 14.37 5.41 6.69
C ASN A 559 14.78 5.30 5.22
N THR A 560 13.88 5.55 4.26
CA THR A 560 14.24 5.59 2.82
C THR A 560 14.87 6.91 2.41
N TYR A 561 14.71 7.96 3.22
CA TYR A 561 15.24 9.31 2.97
C TYR A 561 16.53 9.59 3.77
N THR A 562 17.10 8.57 4.42
CA THR A 562 18.35 8.65 5.20
C THR A 562 19.33 7.58 4.75
N LYS A 563 20.54 7.96 4.33
CA LYS A 563 21.60 6.99 3.99
C LYS A 563 22.28 6.48 5.26
N SER A 564 22.37 5.16 5.36
CA SER A 564 23.03 4.39 6.43
C SER A 564 24.09 3.48 5.77
N PRO A 565 25.27 3.28 6.37
CA PRO A 565 25.71 3.81 7.66
C PRO A 565 26.01 5.31 7.64
N GLY A 566 25.95 5.93 8.83
CA GLY A 566 26.41 7.29 9.08
C GLY A 566 27.85 7.34 9.60
N ILE A 567 28.36 8.55 9.81
CA ILE A 567 29.67 8.82 10.43
C ILE A 567 29.45 9.27 11.87
N LEU A 568 29.92 8.47 12.81
CA LEU A 568 30.03 8.78 14.23
C LEU A 568 31.39 9.44 14.52
N LYS A 569 31.39 10.71 14.89
CA LYS A 569 32.54 11.46 15.37
C LYS A 569 32.49 11.52 16.91
N VAL A 570 33.51 10.99 17.56
CA VAL A 570 33.71 11.12 19.01
C VAL A 570 34.77 12.20 19.24
N LYS A 571 34.44 13.19 20.07
CA LYS A 571 35.36 14.28 20.43
C LYS A 571 35.07 14.79 21.83
N ASP A 572 36.09 14.90 22.68
CA ASP A 572 35.99 15.33 24.08
C ASP A 572 34.92 14.51 24.84
N GLY A 573 34.78 13.22 24.52
CA GLY A 573 33.75 12.32 25.05
C GLY A 573 32.31 12.53 24.52
N LYS A 574 32.07 13.59 23.74
CA LYS A 574 30.80 13.83 23.04
C LYS A 574 30.72 13.02 21.75
N LYS A 575 29.50 12.64 21.35
CA LYS A 575 29.24 11.82 20.17
C LYS A 575 28.36 12.61 19.21
N TYR A 576 28.81 12.71 17.97
CA TYR A 576 28.09 13.37 16.88
C TYR A 576 27.88 12.33 15.79
N VAL A 577 26.64 12.11 15.36
CA VAL A 577 26.34 11.24 14.21
C VAL A 577 25.92 12.11 13.05
N SER A 578 26.59 11.96 11.91
CA SER A 578 26.23 12.61 10.66
C SER A 578 25.81 11.61 9.60
N PHE A 579 24.83 11.99 8.78
CA PHE A 579 24.25 11.13 7.75
C PHE A 579 23.65 11.98 6.61
N THR A 580 23.52 11.38 5.44
CA THR A 580 22.94 12.03 4.26
C THR A 580 21.43 11.89 4.26
N LEU A 581 20.71 13.01 4.20
CA LEU A 581 19.31 13.08 3.80
C LEU A 581 19.20 13.11 2.27
N THR A 582 18.31 12.31 1.70
CA THR A 582 17.94 12.35 0.27
C THR A 582 16.57 13.00 0.09
N ASN A 583 16.28 13.50 -1.12
CA ASN A 583 15.14 14.38 -1.39
C ASN A 583 15.16 15.59 -0.43
N SER A 584 16.36 16.18 -0.29
CA SER A 584 16.65 17.25 0.67
C SER A 584 15.73 18.46 0.51
N SER A 585 15.33 18.78 -0.73
CA SER A 585 14.39 19.87 -1.05
C SER A 585 13.03 19.68 -0.37
N TRP A 586 12.56 18.44 -0.23
CA TRP A 586 11.31 18.12 0.45
C TRP A 586 11.42 18.24 1.96
N ILE A 587 12.60 17.95 2.53
CA ILE A 587 12.81 17.95 3.97
C ILE A 587 13.21 19.36 4.42
N THR A 588 12.25 20.25 4.66
CA THR A 588 12.51 21.66 4.98
C THR A 588 12.94 21.92 6.42
N LYS A 589 12.61 21.02 7.35
CA LYS A 589 13.08 21.08 8.75
C LYS A 589 13.44 19.69 9.27
N PHE A 590 14.50 19.60 10.06
CA PHE A 590 14.91 18.36 10.71
C PHE A 590 15.50 18.70 12.08
N GLU A 591 14.76 18.36 13.13
CA GLU A 591 15.10 18.61 14.52
C GLU A 591 15.34 17.31 15.27
N PHE A 592 16.23 17.31 16.26
CA PHE A 592 16.46 16.17 17.15
C PHE A 592 16.31 16.59 18.61
N GLU A 593 15.92 15.66 19.47
CA GLU A 593 15.83 15.90 20.91
C GLU A 593 17.22 15.94 21.54
N LYS A 594 17.50 17.03 22.25
CA LYS A 594 18.70 17.22 23.07
C LYS A 594 18.30 17.89 24.38
N ASN A 595 18.69 17.32 25.52
CA ASN A 595 18.36 17.84 26.86
C ASN A 595 16.85 18.11 27.08
N GLY A 596 15.96 17.31 26.49
CA GLY A 596 14.50 17.46 26.61
C GLY A 596 13.87 18.55 25.73
N ALA A 597 14.63 19.15 24.81
CA ALA A 597 14.15 20.12 23.83
C ALA A 597 14.50 19.67 22.40
N PHE A 598 13.68 20.04 21.42
CA PHE A 598 14.00 19.83 20.01
C PHE A 598 14.85 20.99 19.47
N ILE A 599 15.94 20.66 18.78
CA ILE A 599 16.84 21.63 18.12
C ILE A 599 17.11 21.19 16.68
N ASP A 600 17.25 22.16 15.77
CA ASP A 600 17.58 21.88 14.36
C ASP A 600 18.95 21.19 14.23
N ALA A 601 19.02 20.18 13.37
CA ALA A 601 20.27 19.48 13.05
C ALA A 601 21.22 20.37 12.25
N LYS A 602 22.51 20.28 12.56
CA LYS A 602 23.54 21.09 11.91
C LYS A 602 23.80 20.54 10.51
N VAL A 603 23.61 21.36 9.48
CA VAL A 603 23.95 20.99 8.09
C VAL A 603 25.47 21.10 7.91
N LEU A 604 26.12 20.01 7.50
CA LEU A 604 27.55 19.97 7.20
C LEU A 604 27.86 20.29 5.72
N GLY A 605 26.92 19.97 4.82
CA GLY A 605 27.05 20.24 3.39
C GLY A 605 25.79 19.84 2.62
N ALA A 606 25.62 20.35 1.41
CA ALA A 606 24.47 20.05 0.55
C ALA A 606 24.90 19.92 -0.92
N ASN A 607 24.35 18.93 -1.62
CA ASN A 607 24.49 18.72 -3.05
C ASN A 607 23.12 18.94 -3.72
N LYS A 608 22.99 20.06 -4.46
CA LYS A 608 21.74 20.45 -5.12
C LYS A 608 21.41 19.59 -6.34
N GLU A 609 22.41 19.02 -7.03
CA GLU A 609 22.20 18.22 -8.24
C GLU A 609 21.61 16.84 -7.92
N GLN A 610 22.05 16.25 -6.81
CA GLN A 610 21.55 14.96 -6.32
C GLN A 610 20.37 15.10 -5.35
N ASP A 611 19.93 16.33 -5.09
CA ASP A 611 19.02 16.73 -4.02
C ASP A 611 19.29 16.03 -2.67
N THR A 612 20.51 16.19 -2.15
CA THR A 612 20.92 15.62 -0.86
C THR A 612 21.58 16.65 0.05
N ARG A 613 21.57 16.39 1.36
CA ARG A 613 22.39 17.13 2.33
C ARG A 613 22.89 16.24 3.46
N VAL A 614 24.05 16.56 4.01
CA VAL A 614 24.57 15.91 5.21
C VAL A 614 24.16 16.72 6.43
N VAL A 615 23.50 16.07 7.38
CA VAL A 615 23.13 16.64 8.69
C VAL A 615 23.90 15.95 9.81
N GLU A 616 24.16 16.67 10.90
CA GLU A 616 24.85 16.22 12.10
C GLU A 616 23.96 16.43 13.34
N VAL A 617 23.84 15.39 14.16
CA VAL A 617 23.10 15.39 15.44
C VAL A 617 24.03 15.00 16.58
N GLU A 618 23.87 15.61 17.76
CA GLU A 618 24.61 15.24 18.98
C GLU A 618 23.82 14.15 19.72
N VAL A 619 24.48 13.05 20.10
CA VAL A 619 23.82 11.86 20.67
C VAL A 619 24.45 11.51 22.01
N ASP A 620 23.73 11.76 23.12
CA ASP A 620 24.25 11.50 24.46
C ASP A 620 24.56 10.00 24.67
N ASP A 621 23.63 9.13 24.26
CA ASP A 621 23.68 7.69 24.47
C ASP A 621 23.20 6.91 23.24
N LEU A 622 24.14 6.28 22.53
CA LEU A 622 23.89 5.45 21.35
C LEU A 622 23.05 4.19 21.63
N SER A 623 22.83 3.81 22.89
CA SER A 623 21.95 2.68 23.23
C SER A 623 20.48 3.06 23.38
N LYS A 624 20.16 4.35 23.40
CA LYS A 624 18.79 4.87 23.48
C LYS A 624 18.29 5.28 22.10
N LYS A 625 16.97 5.26 21.93
CA LYS A 625 16.34 5.86 20.75
C LYS A 625 16.52 7.38 20.80
N LEU A 626 17.01 7.97 19.72
CA LEU A 626 17.04 9.42 19.56
C LEU A 626 15.73 9.87 18.92
N ASN A 627 14.91 10.61 19.66
CA ASN A 627 13.70 11.22 19.11
C ASN A 627 14.08 12.36 18.15
N ALA A 628 13.40 12.45 17.01
CA ALA A 628 13.57 13.53 16.06
C ALA A 628 12.22 13.93 15.45
N LYS A 629 12.15 15.16 14.93
CA LYS A 629 11.01 15.69 14.19
C LYS A 629 11.47 16.11 12.81
N VAL A 630 10.74 15.68 11.79
CA VAL A 630 11.02 16.04 10.41
C VAL A 630 9.83 16.76 9.81
N LYS A 631 10.04 17.94 9.25
CA LYS A 631 9.07 18.62 8.39
C LYS A 631 9.36 18.25 6.95
N VAL A 632 8.34 17.76 6.26
CA VAL A 632 8.36 17.48 4.83
C VAL A 632 7.35 18.41 4.17
N ASP A 633 7.86 19.34 3.36
CA ASP A 633 7.09 20.24 2.49
C ASP A 633 7.34 19.84 1.03
N ILE A 634 6.30 19.50 0.29
CA ILE A 634 6.35 19.29 -1.15
C ILE A 634 5.30 20.20 -1.78
N ASP A 635 5.71 21.44 -2.09
CA ASP A 635 4.84 22.50 -2.60
C ASP A 635 4.03 22.05 -3.83
N ALA A 636 4.65 21.30 -4.74
CA ALA A 636 4.01 20.74 -5.94
C ALA A 636 2.85 19.77 -5.64
N MET A 637 2.72 19.29 -4.41
CA MET A 637 1.65 18.41 -3.93
C MET A 637 0.85 19.03 -2.76
N ASN A 638 1.11 20.29 -2.40
CA ASN A 638 0.58 20.95 -1.19
C ASN A 638 0.73 20.10 0.10
N TYR A 639 1.81 19.32 0.16
CA TYR A 639 2.05 18.33 1.21
C TYR A 639 2.96 18.96 2.27
N HIS A 640 2.38 19.41 3.39
CA HIS A 640 3.08 20.15 4.44
C HIS A 640 2.90 19.46 5.79
N HIS A 641 3.76 18.49 6.10
CA HIS A 641 3.58 17.59 7.24
C HIS A 641 4.78 17.55 8.18
N PHE A 642 4.51 17.42 9.47
CA PHE A 642 5.51 17.11 10.49
C PHE A 642 5.35 15.65 10.93
N TYR A 643 6.48 14.96 11.10
CA TYR A 643 6.54 13.58 11.58
C TYR A 643 7.48 13.47 12.77
N ASP A 644 6.98 12.87 13.85
CA ASP A 644 7.81 12.41 14.96
C ASP A 644 8.38 11.02 14.58
N ILE A 645 9.69 10.85 14.76
CA ILE A 645 10.46 9.67 14.35
C ILE A 645 11.52 9.31 15.41
N GLN A 646 12.03 8.09 15.38
CA GLN A 646 13.03 7.61 16.34
C GLN A 646 14.21 6.92 15.64
N PHE A 647 15.43 7.44 15.82
CA PHE A 647 16.65 6.77 15.34
C PHE A 647 17.10 5.70 16.34
N VAL A 648 17.50 4.55 15.82
CA VAL A 648 18.12 3.46 16.59
C VAL A 648 19.48 3.15 15.97
N PHE A 649 20.53 3.34 16.75
CA PHE A 649 21.92 3.11 16.36
C PHE A 649 22.35 1.69 16.74
N ASP A 650 22.99 0.96 15.84
CA ASP A 650 23.58 -0.34 16.15
C ASP A 650 25.01 -0.16 16.67
N LYS A 651 25.16 -0.21 17.99
CA LYS A 651 26.47 -0.19 18.67
C LYS A 651 27.44 -1.26 18.18
N ASN A 652 26.97 -2.43 17.73
CA ASN A 652 27.84 -3.53 17.30
C ASN A 652 28.37 -3.33 15.88
N SER A 653 27.80 -2.37 15.13
CA SER A 653 28.23 -2.04 13.76
C SER A 653 29.40 -1.04 13.69
N ILE A 654 29.90 -0.56 14.84
CA ILE A 654 30.88 0.53 14.89
C ILE A 654 32.24 0.07 14.35
N GLN A 655 32.73 0.78 13.32
CA GLN A 655 34.01 0.50 12.66
C GLN A 655 34.83 1.79 12.56
N ALA A 656 36.13 1.77 12.85
CA ALA A 656 36.97 2.97 12.77
C ALA A 656 37.17 3.42 11.31
N LEU A 657 37.02 4.72 11.06
CA LEU A 657 37.37 5.35 9.79
C LEU A 657 38.80 5.89 9.89
N GLY A 658 39.67 5.47 8.97
CA GLY A 658 41.08 5.87 8.99
C GLY A 658 41.26 7.37 8.70
N ASN A 659 42.03 8.06 9.54
CA ASN A 659 42.32 9.49 9.37
C ASN A 659 43.12 9.77 8.08
N GLN A 660 42.45 10.20 7.01
CA GLN A 660 43.06 11.01 5.95
C GLN A 660 42.44 12.41 5.98
N GLY A 661 43.19 13.37 6.53
CA GLY A 661 42.80 14.78 6.55
C GLY A 661 43.21 15.51 5.28
N GLY A 662 42.35 16.41 4.81
CA GLY A 662 42.66 17.32 3.70
C GLY A 662 41.40 17.91 3.07
N ASP A 663 41.06 19.15 3.42
CA ASP A 663 40.03 19.91 2.70
C ASP A 663 40.39 20.04 1.21
N ASN A 664 39.40 19.94 0.33
CA ASN A 664 39.24 20.92 -0.74
C ASN A 664 37.83 20.91 -1.33
N ASN A 665 37.31 22.12 -1.54
CA ASN A 665 35.99 22.39 -2.08
C ASN A 665 36.16 22.84 -3.53
N GLN A 666 35.84 21.98 -4.51
CA GLN A 666 35.74 22.38 -5.91
C GLN A 666 34.79 21.43 -6.68
N GLY A 667 33.96 22.02 -7.54
CA GLY A 667 32.95 21.29 -8.32
C GLY A 667 33.34 21.07 -9.78
N ASP A 668 32.31 20.87 -10.60
CA ASP A 668 32.30 20.61 -12.05
C ASP A 668 32.88 19.27 -12.53
N ASN A 669 31.94 18.41 -12.94
CA ASN A 669 31.71 17.97 -14.33
C ASN A 669 32.91 17.86 -15.33
N SER A 670 32.73 16.92 -16.26
CA SER A 670 33.47 16.66 -17.50
C SER A 670 34.68 15.72 -17.44
N ASN A 671 34.76 14.90 -18.48
CA ASN A 671 35.61 13.74 -18.66
C ASN A 671 36.63 14.03 -19.77
N GLN A 672 37.95 13.99 -19.48
CA GLN A 672 39.00 13.53 -20.40
C GLN A 672 40.42 13.69 -19.80
N GLY A 673 41.36 12.86 -20.28
CA GLY A 673 42.76 12.81 -19.83
C GLY A 673 42.95 11.68 -18.81
N GLY A 674 43.48 10.50 -19.14
CA GLY A 674 44.51 10.26 -20.15
C GLY A 674 45.85 10.63 -19.55
N ASN A 675 46.67 9.63 -19.20
CA ASN A 675 48.06 9.87 -18.84
C ASN A 675 48.93 8.77 -19.42
N ASP A 676 49.80 9.18 -20.32
CA ASP A 676 50.86 8.36 -20.88
C ASP A 676 51.84 7.93 -19.78
N ASN A 677 52.43 6.75 -19.96
CA ASN A 677 53.70 6.44 -19.29
C ASN A 677 54.64 5.75 -20.28
N GLN A 678 55.12 6.53 -21.25
CA GLN A 678 56.45 6.30 -21.82
C GLN A 678 57.48 6.84 -20.81
N GLY A 679 58.62 6.19 -20.56
CA GLY A 679 59.09 4.92 -21.09
C GLY A 679 60.50 4.64 -20.53
N GLY A 680 60.88 3.37 -20.42
CA GLY A 680 62.13 2.99 -19.74
C GLY A 680 62.58 1.58 -20.09
N SER A 681 62.79 1.31 -21.38
CA SER A 681 63.42 0.07 -21.83
C SER A 681 64.94 0.23 -21.93
N ASN A 682 65.66 -0.71 -21.31
CA ASN A 682 66.98 -1.29 -21.61
C ASN A 682 67.51 -1.83 -20.26
N ASN A 683 68.07 -3.04 -20.13
CA ASN A 683 68.86 -3.79 -21.10
C ASN A 683 68.71 -5.32 -20.95
N GLN A 684 69.37 -6.07 -21.83
CA GLN A 684 69.34 -7.54 -21.92
C GLN A 684 70.02 -8.27 -20.74
N ASP A 685 69.51 -9.46 -20.42
CA ASP A 685 70.22 -10.75 -20.21
C ASP A 685 69.15 -11.79 -19.75
N GLY A 686 69.20 -13.10 -20.03
CA GLY A 686 70.19 -13.91 -20.73
C GLY A 686 70.15 -15.36 -20.22
N ASN A 687 69.58 -16.27 -21.01
CA ASN A 687 69.70 -17.74 -20.96
C ASN A 687 69.02 -18.63 -19.88
N ASP A 688 68.37 -19.68 -20.43
CA ASP A 688 68.51 -21.11 -20.12
C ASP A 688 67.72 -21.86 -19.02
N ASN A 689 66.61 -22.46 -19.49
CA ASN A 689 66.51 -23.89 -19.86
C ASN A 689 65.87 -24.92 -18.89
N GLN A 690 65.05 -25.80 -19.50
CA GLN A 690 64.56 -27.15 -19.07
C GLN A 690 64.01 -27.32 -17.63
N GLY A 691 62.74 -27.67 -17.44
CA GLY A 691 62.06 -28.81 -18.08
C GLY A 691 62.23 -30.08 -17.22
N GLY A 692 61.25 -30.38 -16.37
CA GLY A 692 61.29 -31.56 -15.48
C GLY A 692 59.89 -31.93 -14.97
N ASN A 693 59.23 -32.83 -15.69
CA ASN A 693 57.93 -33.38 -15.32
C ASN A 693 58.14 -34.62 -14.43
N ASN A 694 57.41 -34.76 -13.32
CA ASN A 694 57.08 -36.07 -12.74
C ASN A 694 55.99 -35.96 -11.66
N ASN A 695 54.92 -36.74 -11.84
CA ASN A 695 53.98 -37.06 -10.77
C ASN A 695 54.67 -37.93 -9.72
N GLN A 696 54.39 -37.70 -8.43
CA GLN A 696 54.09 -38.82 -7.56
C GLN A 696 53.00 -38.48 -6.53
N ASP A 697 52.06 -39.42 -6.42
CA ASP A 697 50.89 -39.43 -5.54
C ASP A 697 51.30 -39.55 -4.05
N GLY A 698 50.51 -38.99 -3.14
CA GLY A 698 50.89 -38.95 -1.72
C GLY A 698 50.12 -37.99 -0.81
N THR A 699 48.80 -38.22 -0.64
CA THR A 699 47.98 -37.78 0.52
C THR A 699 47.93 -36.29 0.87
N ASN A 700 46.77 -35.64 0.68
CA ASN A 700 46.35 -34.50 1.50
C ASN A 700 44.82 -34.35 1.57
N ASN A 701 44.35 -33.62 2.59
CA ASN A 701 42.94 -33.55 3.01
C ASN A 701 41.97 -33.01 1.94
N LEU A 702 40.77 -33.59 1.92
CA LEU A 702 39.60 -33.03 1.23
C LEU A 702 38.98 -31.90 2.06
N ASN A 703 39.40 -30.65 1.83
CA ASN A 703 38.57 -29.43 1.93
C ASN A 703 39.37 -28.13 1.69
N GLU A 704 39.85 -27.89 0.47
CA GLU A 704 40.16 -26.52 0.02
C GLU A 704 39.63 -26.31 -1.40
N ASN A 705 38.80 -25.28 -1.57
CA ASN A 705 38.36 -24.79 -2.88
C ASN A 705 39.52 -23.96 -3.47
N PRO A 706 40.07 -24.27 -4.66
CA PRO A 706 41.22 -23.56 -5.19
C PRO A 706 40.87 -22.08 -5.40
N THR A 707 41.53 -21.20 -4.65
CA THR A 707 41.30 -19.75 -4.69
C THR A 707 41.75 -19.19 -6.04
N VAL A 708 40.79 -18.91 -6.91
CA VAL A 708 41.02 -18.20 -8.17
C VAL A 708 41.26 -16.73 -7.85
N ASP A 709 42.38 -16.16 -8.30
CA ASP A 709 42.61 -14.71 -8.22
C ASP A 709 41.84 -14.01 -9.35
N PRO A 710 40.79 -13.21 -9.05
CA PRO A 710 39.97 -12.56 -10.07
C PRO A 710 40.70 -11.43 -10.82
N LYS A 711 41.84 -10.95 -10.31
CA LYS A 711 42.68 -9.96 -11.00
C LYS A 711 43.65 -10.60 -11.99
N ASN A 712 44.07 -11.84 -11.73
CA ASN A 712 45.09 -12.56 -12.51
C ASN A 712 44.57 -13.90 -13.05
N LEU A 713 43.39 -13.87 -13.68
CA LEU A 713 42.80 -15.05 -14.33
C LEU A 713 43.72 -15.56 -15.46
N LYS A 714 44.06 -16.84 -15.40
CA LYS A 714 44.75 -17.55 -16.49
C LYS A 714 43.77 -17.90 -17.60
N ASP A 715 44.27 -18.10 -18.81
CA ASP A 715 43.49 -18.65 -19.92
C ASP A 715 42.80 -19.97 -19.51
N GLY A 716 41.49 -20.07 -19.80
CA GLY A 716 40.64 -21.15 -19.32
C GLY A 716 39.15 -20.79 -19.31
N GLN A 717 38.34 -21.70 -18.77
CA GLN A 717 36.92 -21.46 -18.53
C GLN A 717 36.63 -21.45 -17.02
N TYR A 718 35.75 -20.55 -16.63
CA TYR A 718 35.32 -20.29 -15.27
C TYR A 718 33.81 -20.09 -15.26
N ASP A 719 33.18 -20.30 -14.11
CA ASP A 719 31.87 -19.74 -13.83
C ASP A 719 32.04 -18.39 -13.12
N ILE A 720 31.19 -17.42 -13.44
CA ILE A 720 31.14 -16.11 -12.79
C ILE A 720 29.70 -15.77 -12.41
N ALA A 721 29.46 -15.54 -11.13
CA ALA A 721 28.18 -15.01 -10.67
C ALA A 721 28.03 -13.54 -11.11
N PHE A 722 26.81 -13.12 -11.42
CA PHE A 722 26.51 -11.74 -11.80
C PHE A 722 25.06 -11.37 -11.44
N LYS A 723 24.79 -10.06 -11.52
CA LYS A 723 23.46 -9.45 -11.38
C LYS A 723 23.23 -8.43 -12.48
N VAL A 724 21.98 -8.23 -12.87
CA VAL A 724 21.57 -7.14 -13.77
C VAL A 724 20.86 -6.07 -12.96
N LEU A 725 21.34 -4.84 -13.04
CA LEU A 725 20.91 -3.65 -12.31
C LEU A 725 20.19 -2.67 -13.25
N LYS A 726 19.32 -1.80 -12.70
CA LYS A 726 18.73 -0.69 -13.46
C LYS A 726 19.82 0.35 -13.76
N ASP A 727 19.76 0.99 -14.93
CA ASP A 727 20.76 1.97 -15.38
C ASP A 727 21.15 2.98 -14.29
N LYS A 728 22.47 3.10 -14.04
CA LYS A 728 23.07 4.03 -13.06
C LYS A 728 22.59 3.87 -11.60
N THR A 729 22.08 2.69 -11.20
CA THR A 729 21.67 2.40 -9.81
C THR A 729 22.35 1.16 -9.23
N GLU A 730 22.08 0.88 -7.95
CA GLU A 730 22.36 -0.40 -7.28
C GLU A 730 21.13 -1.31 -7.20
N GLU A 731 19.99 -0.93 -7.79
CA GLU A 731 18.76 -1.71 -7.74
C GLU A 731 18.76 -2.83 -8.79
N ILE A 732 18.30 -4.02 -8.41
CA ILE A 732 18.10 -5.14 -9.34
C ILE A 732 17.11 -4.72 -10.43
N SER A 733 17.50 -4.92 -11.70
CA SER A 733 16.62 -4.74 -12.85
C SER A 733 15.64 -5.89 -12.98
N MET A 734 14.45 -5.63 -13.52
CA MET A 734 13.51 -6.67 -13.95
C MET A 734 14.18 -7.65 -14.92
N MET A 735 15.15 -7.17 -15.73
CA MET A 735 15.96 -8.01 -16.62
C MET A 735 16.71 -9.14 -15.90
N ASN A 736 17.01 -9.00 -14.60
CA ASN A 736 17.65 -10.04 -13.80
C ASN A 736 16.80 -11.31 -13.67
N GLN A 737 15.48 -11.23 -13.88
CA GLN A 737 14.59 -12.39 -13.91
C GLN A 737 14.66 -13.16 -15.24
N TYR A 738 15.18 -12.53 -16.30
CA TYR A 738 15.25 -13.07 -17.67
C TYR A 738 16.64 -13.55 -18.07
N VAL A 739 17.52 -13.78 -17.08
CA VAL A 739 18.88 -14.28 -17.27
C VAL A 739 19.16 -15.43 -16.30
N VAL A 740 20.18 -16.24 -16.58
CA VAL A 740 20.63 -17.33 -15.69
C VAL A 740 22.04 -17.01 -15.19
N SER A 741 22.25 -17.15 -13.88
CA SER A 741 23.51 -16.89 -13.16
C SER A 741 23.91 -18.17 -12.40
N PRO A 742 25.18 -18.58 -12.36
CA PRO A 742 26.34 -17.93 -12.97
C PRO A 742 26.36 -18.00 -14.51
N ALA A 743 27.07 -17.06 -15.13
CA ALA A 743 27.44 -17.11 -16.54
C ALA A 743 28.78 -17.84 -16.72
N ARG A 744 29.06 -18.32 -17.93
CA ARG A 744 30.37 -18.90 -18.26
C ARG A 744 31.32 -17.80 -18.72
N LEU A 745 32.44 -17.64 -18.02
CA LEU A 745 33.54 -16.78 -18.39
C LEU A 745 34.63 -17.60 -19.10
N THR A 746 34.97 -17.22 -20.33
CA THR A 746 36.15 -17.74 -21.04
C THR A 746 37.22 -16.66 -21.07
N VAL A 747 38.38 -16.96 -20.49
CA VAL A 747 39.58 -16.13 -20.59
C VAL A 747 40.47 -16.74 -21.66
N LYS A 748 40.87 -15.94 -22.65
CA LYS A 748 41.75 -16.39 -23.73
C LYS A 748 42.60 -15.23 -24.25
N ASP A 749 43.91 -15.42 -24.34
CA ASP A 749 44.88 -14.40 -24.77
C ASP A 749 44.70 -13.09 -23.97
N GLY A 750 44.35 -13.19 -22.68
CA GLY A 750 44.02 -12.07 -21.79
C GLY A 750 42.65 -11.41 -22.01
N LYS A 751 41.92 -11.75 -23.08
CA LYS A 751 40.54 -11.28 -23.33
C LYS A 751 39.53 -12.11 -22.55
N LYS A 752 38.42 -11.48 -22.16
CA LYS A 752 37.39 -12.05 -21.29
C LYS A 752 36.06 -12.06 -22.04
N TYR A 753 35.52 -13.24 -22.30
CA TYR A 753 34.24 -13.43 -22.97
C TYR A 753 33.23 -14.06 -22.01
N VAL A 754 32.09 -13.40 -21.84
CA VAL A 754 31.01 -13.88 -20.98
C VAL A 754 29.91 -14.45 -21.86
N ALA A 755 29.58 -15.73 -21.65
CA ALA A 755 28.44 -16.40 -22.24
C ALA A 755 27.31 -16.52 -21.20
N MET A 756 26.23 -15.78 -21.43
CA MET A 756 25.08 -15.64 -20.53
C MET A 756 23.81 -16.19 -21.19
N THR A 757 23.04 -16.97 -20.45
CA THR A 757 21.73 -17.47 -20.92
C THR A 757 20.64 -16.43 -20.69
N LEU A 758 19.89 -16.11 -21.74
CA LEU A 758 18.66 -15.31 -21.72
C LEU A 758 17.44 -16.24 -21.73
N LYS A 759 16.44 -15.96 -20.89
CA LYS A 759 15.11 -16.59 -20.87
C LYS A 759 14.09 -15.72 -21.58
N ASN A 760 12.98 -16.31 -22.03
CA ASN A 760 11.97 -15.69 -22.89
C ASN A 760 12.62 -15.03 -24.12
N SER A 761 13.47 -15.82 -24.80
CA SER A 761 14.26 -15.41 -25.96
C SER A 761 13.44 -14.65 -27.02
N GLU A 762 12.21 -15.11 -27.29
CA GLU A 762 11.31 -14.49 -28.27
C GLU A 762 10.94 -13.04 -27.94
N TRP A 763 10.82 -12.68 -26.65
CA TRP A 763 10.51 -11.29 -26.24
C TRP A 763 11.73 -10.37 -26.32
N ILE A 764 12.92 -10.90 -26.01
CA ILE A 764 14.15 -10.11 -26.04
C ILE A 764 14.68 -10.10 -27.48
N THR A 765 14.23 -9.17 -28.31
CA THR A 765 14.60 -9.11 -29.73
C THR A 765 15.98 -8.52 -29.98
N LYS A 766 16.52 -7.73 -29.03
CA LYS A 766 17.92 -7.28 -29.04
C LYS A 766 18.53 -7.32 -27.65
N PHE A 767 19.80 -7.70 -27.58
CA PHE A 767 20.63 -7.61 -26.39
C PHE A 767 22.00 -7.09 -26.80
N GLN A 768 22.33 -5.88 -26.36
CA GLN A 768 23.55 -5.16 -26.72
C GLN A 768 24.39 -4.89 -25.49
N THR A 769 25.71 -4.97 -25.61
CA THR A 769 26.64 -4.60 -24.54
C THR A 769 27.61 -3.54 -25.03
N GLU A 770 28.05 -2.66 -24.12
CA GLU A 770 29.07 -1.67 -24.43
C GLU A 770 30.44 -2.33 -24.62
N ASN A 771 31.13 -2.00 -25.71
CA ASN A 771 32.54 -2.33 -25.90
C ASN A 771 33.25 -1.09 -26.47
N ASN A 772 34.28 -0.60 -25.78
CA ASN A 772 35.07 0.58 -26.15
C ASN A 772 34.23 1.84 -26.47
N GLY A 773 33.17 2.11 -25.68
CA GLY A 773 32.34 3.31 -25.80
C GLY A 773 31.21 3.22 -26.85
N GLY A 774 31.00 2.06 -27.49
CA GLY A 774 29.91 1.82 -28.42
C GLY A 774 29.12 0.55 -28.06
N PHE A 775 27.82 0.50 -28.39
CA PHE A 775 26.99 -0.68 -28.16
C PHE A 775 27.03 -1.63 -29.36
N ALA A 776 27.29 -2.91 -29.09
CA ALA A 776 27.28 -3.98 -30.08
C ALA A 776 26.27 -5.08 -29.68
N ASP A 777 25.55 -5.64 -30.66
CA ASP A 777 24.68 -6.81 -30.43
C ASP A 777 25.53 -8.01 -29.96
N ALA A 778 25.12 -8.64 -28.85
CA ALA A 778 25.79 -9.82 -28.34
C ALA A 778 25.59 -11.01 -29.28
N LYS A 779 26.65 -11.80 -29.46
CA LYS A 779 26.68 -12.92 -30.40
C LYS A 779 25.89 -14.09 -29.84
N VAL A 780 24.82 -14.52 -30.50
CA VAL A 780 24.12 -15.76 -30.14
C VAL A 780 25.05 -16.96 -30.41
N VAL A 781 25.31 -17.77 -29.39
CA VAL A 781 26.17 -18.98 -29.48
C VAL A 781 25.37 -20.29 -29.42
N SER A 782 24.18 -20.28 -28.82
CA SER A 782 23.19 -21.36 -28.91
C SER A 782 21.78 -20.83 -28.67
N GLU A 783 20.78 -21.57 -29.14
CA GLU A 783 19.36 -21.25 -28.98
C GLU A 783 18.58 -22.55 -28.72
N ASP A 784 17.70 -22.55 -27.72
CA ASP A 784 16.73 -23.61 -27.45
C ASP A 784 15.31 -23.03 -27.55
N LYS A 785 14.65 -23.34 -28.67
CA LYS A 785 13.30 -22.87 -28.97
C LYS A 785 12.22 -23.60 -28.17
N ALA A 786 12.49 -24.79 -27.63
CA ALA A 786 11.53 -25.52 -26.81
C ALA A 786 11.49 -24.94 -25.38
N ALA A 787 12.66 -24.58 -24.84
CA ALA A 787 12.77 -23.89 -23.55
C ALA A 787 12.55 -22.36 -23.64
N ASN A 788 12.40 -21.80 -24.85
CA ASN A 788 12.40 -20.35 -25.12
C ASN A 788 13.61 -19.63 -24.49
N THR A 789 14.81 -20.20 -24.65
CA THR A 789 16.07 -19.62 -24.15
C THR A 789 17.13 -19.51 -25.24
N ARG A 790 18.12 -18.64 -25.04
CA ARG A 790 19.33 -18.60 -25.88
C ARG A 790 20.54 -18.18 -25.07
N VAL A 791 21.73 -18.63 -25.46
CA VAL A 791 22.99 -18.17 -24.88
C VAL A 791 23.60 -17.10 -25.78
N VAL A 792 23.92 -15.95 -25.19
CA VAL A 792 24.60 -14.83 -25.86
C VAL A 792 26.00 -14.65 -25.29
N GLU A 793 26.96 -14.36 -26.16
CA GLU A 793 28.38 -14.16 -25.84
C GLU A 793 28.79 -12.72 -26.17
N PHE A 794 29.50 -12.08 -25.24
CA PHE A 794 30.04 -10.73 -25.40
C PHE A 794 31.39 -10.57 -24.70
N GLU A 795 32.17 -9.58 -25.11
CA GLU A 795 33.47 -9.24 -24.52
C GLU A 795 33.26 -8.30 -23.32
N ALA A 796 33.91 -8.59 -22.19
CA ALA A 796 33.81 -7.82 -20.95
C ALA A 796 35.21 -7.38 -20.49
N ASN A 797 35.65 -6.19 -20.95
CA ASN A 797 37.03 -5.72 -20.78
C ASN A 797 37.46 -5.66 -19.31
N ASP A 798 36.59 -5.13 -18.44
CA ASP A 798 36.76 -5.14 -16.99
C ASP A 798 35.57 -5.85 -16.33
N LEU A 799 35.86 -6.75 -15.38
CA LEU A 799 34.86 -7.47 -14.59
C LEU A 799 34.58 -6.78 -13.25
N PHE A 800 35.45 -5.86 -12.81
CA PHE A 800 35.26 -5.09 -11.58
C PHE A 800 34.37 -3.86 -11.81
N ALA A 801 34.30 -3.37 -13.06
CA ALA A 801 33.36 -2.33 -13.48
C ALA A 801 31.97 -2.91 -13.80
N LYS A 802 30.95 -2.06 -13.71
CA LYS A 802 29.62 -2.36 -14.27
C LYS A 802 29.68 -2.23 -15.79
N LEU A 803 29.20 -3.26 -16.49
CA LEU A 803 29.09 -3.26 -17.95
C LEU A 803 27.73 -2.70 -18.39
N ASN A 804 27.71 -1.58 -19.11
CA ASN A 804 26.47 -1.04 -19.66
C ASN A 804 25.92 -1.95 -20.76
N ALA A 805 24.60 -2.13 -20.80
CA ALA A 805 23.92 -2.94 -21.80
C ALA A 805 22.57 -2.31 -22.18
N LYS A 806 22.09 -2.60 -23.39
CA LYS A 806 20.76 -2.21 -23.89
C LYS A 806 19.97 -3.44 -24.27
N VAL A 807 18.72 -3.49 -23.84
CA VAL A 807 17.79 -4.60 -24.11
C VAL A 807 16.61 -4.03 -24.88
N LYS A 808 16.27 -4.63 -26.04
CA LYS A 808 14.97 -4.40 -26.66
C LYS A 808 14.04 -5.54 -26.28
N VAL A 809 12.87 -5.20 -25.75
CA VAL A 809 11.78 -6.11 -25.46
C VAL A 809 10.62 -5.77 -26.40
N ASP A 810 10.26 -6.72 -27.26
CA ASP A 810 9.08 -6.65 -28.12
C ASP A 810 8.09 -7.75 -27.72
N ILE A 811 6.83 -7.40 -27.50
CA ILE A 811 5.73 -8.35 -27.28
C ILE A 811 4.56 -7.91 -28.16
N ASP A 812 4.55 -8.39 -29.40
CA ASP A 812 3.60 -8.02 -30.46
C ASP A 812 2.13 -8.16 -30.01
N SER A 813 1.81 -9.19 -29.22
CA SER A 813 0.44 -9.44 -28.73
C SER A 813 -0.10 -8.36 -27.78
N MET A 814 0.76 -7.49 -27.26
CA MET A 814 0.40 -6.35 -26.42
C MET A 814 0.86 -5.00 -27.02
N ASN A 815 1.34 -4.98 -28.28
CA ASN A 815 1.92 -3.80 -28.94
C ASN A 815 3.02 -3.11 -28.09
N TYR A 816 3.80 -3.92 -27.36
CA TYR A 816 4.81 -3.44 -26.42
C TYR A 816 6.18 -3.48 -27.06
N HIS A 817 6.82 -2.32 -27.27
CA HIS A 817 8.04 -2.19 -28.08
C HIS A 817 9.03 -1.22 -27.43
N HIS A 818 9.77 -1.67 -26.42
CA HIS A 818 10.59 -0.80 -25.58
C HIS A 818 12.07 -1.17 -25.57
N PHE A 819 12.92 -0.14 -25.45
CA PHE A 819 14.34 -0.27 -25.15
C PHE A 819 14.60 0.10 -23.69
N TYR A 820 15.47 -0.66 -23.04
CA TYR A 820 15.92 -0.45 -21.67
C TYR A 820 17.44 -0.41 -21.60
N ASP A 821 17.95 0.60 -20.93
CA ASP A 821 19.35 0.65 -20.51
C ASP A 821 19.46 -0.08 -19.15
N VAL A 822 20.45 -0.97 -19.02
CA VAL A 822 20.71 -1.78 -17.82
C VAL A 822 22.22 -1.91 -17.59
N GLN A 823 22.62 -2.30 -16.39
CA GLN A 823 24.03 -2.50 -16.03
C GLN A 823 24.25 -3.93 -15.51
N ILE A 824 25.23 -4.64 -16.05
CA ILE A 824 25.64 -5.97 -15.58
C ILE A 824 26.76 -5.78 -14.57
N GLN A 825 26.58 -6.26 -13.35
CA GLN A 825 27.60 -6.29 -12.31
C GLN A 825 28.05 -7.72 -12.08
N PHE A 826 29.32 -8.01 -12.34
CA PHE A 826 29.91 -9.32 -12.05
C PHE A 826 30.35 -9.39 -10.58
N ASP A 827 30.16 -10.54 -9.95
CA ASP A 827 30.67 -10.83 -8.62
C ASP A 827 32.07 -11.44 -8.74
N THR A 828 33.08 -10.58 -8.78
CA THR A 828 34.47 -10.99 -8.91
C THR A 828 35.02 -11.72 -7.68
N ASN A 829 34.32 -11.71 -6.54
CA ASN A 829 34.69 -12.55 -5.39
C ASN A 829 34.21 -14.00 -5.58
N ASN A 830 33.26 -14.23 -6.48
CA ASN A 830 32.70 -15.53 -6.84
C ASN A 830 33.02 -15.86 -8.31
N ILE A 831 34.31 -16.07 -8.58
CA ILE A 831 34.83 -16.71 -9.80
C ILE A 831 35.39 -18.09 -9.41
N GLY A 832 34.97 -19.13 -10.12
CA GLY A 832 35.32 -20.52 -9.80
C GLY A 832 35.55 -21.35 -11.05
N ALA A 833 36.10 -22.56 -10.89
CA ALA A 833 36.19 -23.51 -12.00
C ALA A 833 34.79 -23.94 -12.46
N VAL A 834 34.64 -24.30 -13.74
CA VAL A 834 33.34 -24.70 -14.31
C VAL A 834 32.70 -25.82 -13.50
N GLY A 835 31.47 -25.60 -13.02
CA GLY A 835 30.70 -26.50 -12.17
C GLY A 835 30.97 -26.39 -10.66
N THR A 836 31.88 -25.52 -10.20
CA THR A 836 32.13 -25.32 -8.76
C THR A 836 31.27 -24.22 -8.15
N ILE A 837 30.83 -23.23 -8.93
CA ILE A 837 29.81 -22.27 -8.50
C ILE A 837 28.44 -22.90 -8.75
N LYS A 838 27.78 -23.29 -7.66
CA LYS A 838 26.34 -23.61 -7.66
C LYS A 838 25.58 -22.34 -7.32
N GLU A 839 24.38 -22.17 -7.89
CA GLU A 839 23.45 -21.12 -7.43
C GLU A 839 23.33 -21.17 -5.90
N ASP A 840 23.51 -20.03 -5.22
CA ASP A 840 23.10 -19.89 -3.82
C ASP A 840 21.56 -19.85 -3.80
N PRO A 841 20.86 -20.92 -3.34
CA PRO A 841 19.42 -21.03 -3.51
C PRO A 841 18.62 -20.04 -2.64
N LYS A 842 19.31 -19.18 -1.87
CA LYS A 842 18.74 -18.25 -0.89
C LYS A 842 18.83 -16.78 -1.30
N LYS A 843 19.31 -16.46 -2.51
CA LYS A 843 19.48 -15.06 -2.97
C LYS A 843 18.93 -14.72 -4.37
N ASN A 844 17.92 -15.44 -4.84
CA ASN A 844 17.02 -14.96 -5.90
C ASN A 844 15.60 -15.53 -5.66
N PRO A 845 14.50 -14.77 -5.87
CA PRO A 845 13.15 -15.30 -5.69
C PRO A 845 12.85 -16.34 -6.79
N LYS A 846 12.42 -17.53 -6.40
CA LYS A 846 11.98 -18.55 -7.35
C LYS A 846 10.59 -18.21 -7.85
N ASN A 847 10.49 -17.83 -9.12
CA ASN A 847 9.20 -17.74 -9.81
C ASN A 847 9.36 -18.25 -11.25
N ASP A 848 9.19 -19.56 -11.42
CA ASP A 848 8.53 -20.15 -12.59
C ASP A 848 8.10 -21.60 -12.26
N PRO A 849 7.01 -22.13 -12.86
CA PRO A 849 6.51 -23.48 -12.58
C PRO A 849 6.98 -24.51 -13.62
N GLU A 850 7.66 -25.58 -13.17
CA GLU A 850 7.85 -26.78 -14.00
C GLU A 850 6.70 -27.79 -13.78
N ASN A 851 6.08 -28.20 -14.88
CA ASN A 851 5.18 -29.36 -14.94
C ASN A 851 6.01 -30.59 -15.37
N PRO A 852 5.79 -31.82 -14.83
CA PRO A 852 6.84 -32.83 -14.79
C PRO A 852 6.99 -33.62 -16.09
N VAL A 853 8.24 -33.81 -16.54
CA VAL A 853 8.59 -34.81 -17.56
C VAL A 853 8.97 -36.12 -16.88
N THR A 854 8.04 -37.08 -16.88
CA THR A 854 8.33 -38.46 -16.48
C THR A 854 9.25 -39.16 -17.49
N THR A 855 10.35 -39.73 -17.04
CA THR A 855 11.03 -40.83 -17.76
C THR A 855 11.31 -42.01 -16.82
N PRO A 856 11.25 -43.26 -17.33
CA PRO A 856 11.18 -44.45 -16.47
C PRO A 856 12.54 -44.89 -15.93
N LYS A 857 12.49 -45.53 -14.76
CA LYS A 857 13.63 -46.06 -14.01
C LYS A 857 14.12 -47.40 -14.58
N VAL A 858 15.38 -47.47 -15.03
CA VAL A 858 16.11 -48.74 -15.22
C VAL A 858 17.57 -48.62 -14.76
N ASP A 859 17.95 -49.62 -13.98
CA ASP A 859 19.23 -50.03 -13.39
C ASP A 859 20.59 -49.50 -13.89
N ASN A 860 21.38 -49.05 -12.91
CA ASN A 860 22.79 -49.36 -12.64
C ASN A 860 23.67 -49.99 -13.76
N VAL A 861 24.76 -49.31 -14.17
CA VAL A 861 26.18 -49.80 -14.15
C VAL A 861 27.14 -48.95 -15.04
N LYS A 862 28.33 -48.66 -14.47
CA LYS A 862 29.62 -48.23 -15.07
C LYS A 862 29.83 -46.80 -15.59
N THR A 863 31.07 -46.37 -15.33
CA THR A 863 31.75 -45.10 -15.63
C THR A 863 32.48 -45.09 -16.98
N VAL A 864 33.00 -43.91 -17.32
CA VAL A 864 34.06 -43.56 -18.31
C VAL A 864 33.56 -43.04 -19.67
N GLY A 865 34.02 -41.82 -20.02
CA GLY A 865 34.07 -41.35 -21.42
C GLY A 865 33.68 -39.88 -21.62
N THR A 866 34.61 -38.93 -21.45
CA THR A 866 34.47 -37.57 -21.98
C THR A 866 34.64 -37.56 -23.50
N PRO A 867 33.66 -37.05 -24.30
CA PRO A 867 33.84 -36.86 -25.74
C PRO A 867 34.53 -35.54 -26.04
N ASP A 868 35.59 -35.61 -26.85
CA ASP A 868 36.39 -34.49 -27.35
C ASP A 868 35.71 -33.80 -28.55
N PHE A 869 35.74 -32.46 -28.61
CA PHE A 869 35.13 -31.66 -29.68
C PHE A 869 36.16 -31.26 -30.74
N ASN A 870 36.46 -32.17 -31.67
CA ASN A 870 37.20 -31.81 -32.88
C ASN A 870 36.27 -31.26 -33.98
N ARG A 871 36.60 -30.09 -34.53
CA ARG A 871 35.83 -29.39 -35.55
C ARG A 871 36.67 -29.17 -36.80
N ASN A 872 36.46 -29.97 -37.85
CA ASN A 872 36.87 -29.64 -39.23
C ASN A 872 36.27 -30.60 -40.26
N ALA A 873 35.48 -30.07 -41.21
CA ALA A 873 35.49 -30.44 -42.64
C ALA A 873 34.39 -29.67 -43.43
N ASP A 874 34.80 -28.72 -44.28
CA ASP A 874 33.96 -28.14 -45.34
C ASP A 874 33.56 -29.17 -46.41
N GLY A 875 32.44 -28.98 -47.12
CA GLY A 875 31.99 -30.03 -48.07
C GLY A 875 30.94 -29.75 -49.15
N LYS A 876 30.71 -28.50 -49.59
CA LYS A 876 30.14 -28.10 -50.91
C LYS A 876 29.23 -29.07 -51.74
N LYS A 877 28.07 -28.49 -52.13
CA LYS A 877 27.48 -28.40 -53.50
C LYS A 877 26.46 -29.44 -54.05
N LYS A 878 25.30 -28.85 -54.43
CA LYS A 878 24.65 -28.83 -55.78
C LYS A 878 23.57 -29.86 -56.18
N ASN A 879 22.45 -29.28 -56.66
CA ASN A 879 21.66 -29.57 -57.89
C ASN A 879 20.92 -30.95 -57.95
N GLU A 880 19.76 -31.12 -58.60
CA GLU A 880 18.89 -30.25 -59.44
C GLU A 880 17.47 -30.85 -59.61
N ALA A 881 16.55 -30.08 -60.22
CA ALA A 881 15.42 -30.52 -61.08
C ALA A 881 14.18 -31.29 -60.51
N THR A 882 13.12 -30.51 -60.23
CA THR A 882 11.72 -30.62 -60.77
C THR A 882 11.02 -31.96 -61.08
N ASN A 883 9.86 -32.13 -60.42
CA ASN A 883 8.54 -32.57 -60.91
C ASN A 883 8.40 -33.79 -61.86
N ASN A 884 7.58 -34.77 -61.44
CA ASN A 884 6.19 -34.85 -61.93
C ASN A 884 5.27 -35.75 -61.08
N ASP A 885 3.98 -35.43 -61.16
CA ASP A 885 2.74 -36.07 -60.69
C ASP A 885 2.68 -37.61 -60.62
N ALA A 886 1.69 -38.25 -59.97
CA ALA A 886 0.82 -37.88 -58.85
C ALA A 886 -0.07 -39.10 -58.54
N LYS A 887 -0.16 -39.52 -57.28
CA LYS A 887 -1.29 -40.34 -56.81
C LYS A 887 -1.77 -39.83 -55.46
N LYS A 888 -2.79 -38.97 -55.50
CA LYS A 888 -3.49 -38.46 -54.34
C LYS A 888 -4.37 -39.56 -53.73
N GLU A 889 -4.13 -39.87 -52.46
CA GLU A 889 -5.23 -40.14 -51.53
C GLU A 889 -5.35 -38.96 -50.56
N LYS A 890 -6.49 -38.86 -49.86
CA LYS A 890 -7.12 -37.57 -49.56
C LYS A 890 -6.55 -36.84 -48.33
N ASN A 891 -6.36 -35.52 -48.48
CA ASN A 891 -6.26 -34.57 -47.37
C ASN A 891 -7.44 -34.70 -46.40
N SER A 892 -7.15 -34.58 -45.10
CA SER A 892 -8.13 -34.11 -44.12
C SER A 892 -8.26 -32.59 -44.23
N LYS A 893 -9.47 -32.09 -44.46
CA LYS A 893 -9.77 -30.65 -44.48
C LYS A 893 -10.17 -30.16 -43.09
N THR A 894 -9.88 -28.89 -42.84
CA THR A 894 -10.52 -28.05 -41.83
C THR A 894 -12.04 -27.97 -42.05
N ALA A 895 -12.81 -27.91 -40.95
CA ALA A 895 -14.02 -27.09 -40.81
C ALA A 895 -14.58 -27.20 -39.38
N ASP A 896 -14.80 -26.06 -38.71
CA ASP A 896 -15.65 -25.98 -37.52
C ASP A 896 -17.08 -26.43 -37.79
N THR A 897 -17.79 -26.89 -36.76
CA THR A 897 -19.25 -27.09 -36.86
C THR A 897 -19.98 -26.75 -35.55
N ALA A 898 -19.85 -25.49 -35.11
CA ALA A 898 -20.66 -24.92 -34.03
C ALA A 898 -21.71 -23.92 -34.58
N GLN A 899 -22.93 -24.43 -34.82
CA GLN A 899 -24.24 -23.74 -34.81
C GLN A 899 -24.50 -22.39 -35.52
N LEU A 900 -23.62 -21.87 -36.40
CA LEU A 900 -23.92 -20.69 -37.24
C LEU A 900 -25.24 -20.78 -38.04
N GLY A 901 -25.64 -21.99 -38.45
CA GLY A 901 -26.90 -22.22 -39.17
C GLY A 901 -28.17 -21.93 -38.34
N LEU A 902 -28.15 -22.14 -37.02
CA LEU A 902 -29.30 -21.89 -36.16
C LEU A 902 -29.58 -20.39 -36.02
N TYR A 903 -28.53 -19.59 -35.87
CA TYR A 903 -28.62 -18.13 -35.81
C TYR A 903 -29.05 -17.51 -37.13
N MET A 904 -28.57 -18.01 -38.28
CA MET A 904 -29.04 -17.55 -39.60
C MET A 904 -30.53 -17.84 -39.84
N VAL A 905 -31.03 -19.00 -39.40
CA VAL A 905 -32.46 -19.33 -39.51
C VAL A 905 -33.33 -18.45 -38.59
N LEU A 906 -32.87 -18.18 -37.36
CA LEU A 906 -33.55 -17.26 -36.44
C LEU A 906 -33.57 -15.80 -36.96
N LEU A 907 -32.46 -15.34 -37.56
CA LEU A 907 -32.31 -13.98 -38.07
C LEU A 907 -33.09 -13.75 -39.38
N LEU A 908 -33.19 -14.77 -40.25
CA LEU A 908 -34.07 -14.71 -41.42
C LEU A 908 -35.57 -14.87 -41.05
N GLY A 909 -35.88 -15.66 -40.01
CA GLY A 909 -37.23 -15.81 -39.48
C GLY A 909 -37.79 -14.53 -38.86
N SER A 910 -36.97 -13.80 -38.09
CA SER A 910 -37.36 -12.50 -37.52
C SER A 910 -37.50 -11.42 -38.60
N LEU A 911 -36.63 -11.42 -39.62
CA LEU A 911 -36.74 -10.51 -40.76
C LEU A 911 -38.01 -10.74 -41.58
N ALA A 912 -38.44 -11.99 -41.76
CA ALA A 912 -39.70 -12.32 -42.42
C ALA A 912 -40.94 -11.81 -41.66
N LEU A 913 -40.92 -11.83 -40.32
CA LEU A 913 -41.98 -11.26 -39.49
C LEU A 913 -42.00 -9.73 -39.54
N LEU A 914 -40.83 -9.07 -39.58
CA LEU A 914 -40.71 -7.63 -39.78
C LEU A 914 -41.23 -7.18 -41.14
N VAL A 915 -40.82 -7.84 -42.23
CA VAL A 915 -41.30 -7.53 -43.59
C VAL A 915 -42.81 -7.79 -43.72
N ARG A 916 -43.35 -8.80 -43.02
CA ARG A 916 -44.79 -9.06 -43.00
C ARG A 916 -45.59 -8.02 -42.20
N LYS A 917 -45.07 -7.49 -41.08
CA LYS A 917 -45.70 -6.36 -40.36
C LYS A 917 -45.63 -5.07 -41.18
N TYR A 918 -44.48 -4.78 -41.79
CA TYR A 918 -44.27 -3.59 -42.62
C TYR A 918 -45.18 -3.55 -43.86
N ARG A 919 -45.41 -4.70 -44.52
CA ARG A 919 -46.36 -4.79 -45.66
C ARG A 919 -47.84 -4.85 -45.26
N ALA A 920 -48.16 -5.05 -43.99
CA ALA A 920 -49.54 -5.17 -43.51
C ALA A 920 -50.11 -3.88 -42.88
N GLY A 921 -49.37 -2.77 -42.90
CA GLY A 921 -49.84 -1.48 -42.38
C GLY A 921 -50.19 -1.49 -40.89
N ARG A 922 -49.51 -2.33 -40.09
CA ARG A 922 -49.65 -2.43 -38.63
C ARG A 922 -48.29 -2.44 -37.94
N LEU A 923 -47.53 -1.39 -38.23
CA LEU A 923 -46.45 -0.85 -37.41
C LEU A 923 -46.69 0.66 -37.32
#